data_AF-A0A9E2K6Y2-F1
#
_entry.id   AF-A0A9E2K6Y2-F1
#
_cell.length_a   1.000
_cell.length_b   1.000
_cell.length_c   1.000
_cell.angle_alpha   90.00
_cell.angle_beta   90.00
_cell.angle_gamma   90.00
#
_symmetry.space_group_name_H-M   'P 1'
#
loop_
_entity.id
_entity.type
_entity.pdbx_description
1 polymer ?
#
loop_
_entity_poly.entity_id
_entity_poly.type
_entity_poly.pdbx_seq_one_letter_code
_entity_poly.pdbx_strand_id
1 'polypeptide(L)'
;MSSPMSASPHLAPAPGELARLIAGAHHDPHAVLGAHEYGDHTVIRTLRPHAESVVALVGARRFPMTHVSAGLFAVALPFTDLVDYRLEVGYPGAIRTVADGYRFLPTLGEIDLHLFAEGRHERLWEILGAHPRSFQTPDGRVDGVSFAVWAPNARGVNLIAEFNGWNGNDAPMRVLGSSGVWELFWPGFPADGLYKFRVHGADGKVTDRADPFAFATEVPPQTASRVFVSHYDWADEQWMDQRAAHNPVFAPMSTYEVHLGSWRPGLDYRELAGQLTEYVLARGFTHVELLPVAEHPFGGSWGYQVTSYYAPTSRFGSPDDFRFLVDSLHRAGIGVIMDWVPAHFPKDSWALGRFDGTSLYEHADPRRGEQLDWGTYVFDFGRPEVRNFLVANALYWCQEFHIDGLRVDAVASMLYLDYSRPAGAWTPNVYGGRENLEAVQFLQEMNATLHKLEPGIVTIAEESTSWPGVTRPTTLGGLGFSMKWNMGWMHDTLHYMGRDPVYRRYHHHEMTFSMLYAYSENFVLPISHDEVVHGKGTLWSRMPGNDHAKAAGLRSLLAYQWAHPGKKLLFMGQDFGQRAEWSEQRGLDWFQLGENSFSTGILRFVDDINAVYRSRPALWSLDSRPEGYSWIDANDSSNNVLSFLRFGADGSVLACVFNFAGTELTRYRLGLPTAGTWREVINSDATVYHGSGIGNLGVVHATDEPWHGRPASAQIVLPPTSAVWLEPAD
;
A
#
# COMPACT_ATOMS: atom_id res chain seq x y z
N MET A 1 -41.44 -37.94 31.02
CA MET A 1 -39.99 -38.23 31.02
C MET A 1 -39.71 -39.24 29.93
N SER A 2 -39.35 -38.79 28.75
CA SER A 2 -38.85 -39.64 27.67
C SER A 2 -37.34 -39.69 27.83
N SER A 3 -36.85 -40.82 28.36
CA SER A 3 -35.44 -41.04 28.65
C SER A 3 -34.60 -41.06 27.36
N PRO A 4 -33.35 -40.57 27.38
CA PRO A 4 -32.43 -40.70 26.25
C PRO A 4 -32.19 -42.18 25.91
N MET A 5 -31.98 -42.49 24.63
CA MET A 5 -31.63 -43.85 24.21
C MET A 5 -30.16 -44.13 24.55
N SER A 6 -29.90 -44.95 25.56
CA SER A 6 -28.53 -45.25 26.01
C SER A 6 -27.77 -46.22 25.09
N ALA A 7 -28.39 -46.76 24.03
CA ALA A 7 -27.89 -47.91 23.28
C ALA A 7 -27.82 -47.72 21.76
N SER A 8 -27.84 -46.48 21.24
CA SER A 8 -27.67 -46.28 19.79
C SER A 8 -26.26 -46.75 19.35
N PRO A 9 -26.14 -47.63 18.34
CA PRO A 9 -24.84 -48.05 17.82
C PRO A 9 -24.10 -46.90 17.11
N HIS A 10 -24.80 -45.80 16.82
CA HIS A 10 -24.25 -44.62 16.17
C HIS A 10 -23.78 -43.55 17.17
N LEU A 11 -23.83 -43.79 18.49
CA LEU A 11 -23.46 -42.76 19.46
C LEU A 11 -22.01 -42.26 19.28
N ALA A 12 -21.08 -43.20 19.08
CA ALA A 12 -19.68 -42.91 18.79
C ALA A 12 -19.41 -42.93 17.28
N PRO A 13 -18.63 -41.97 16.75
CA PRO A 13 -18.13 -42.05 15.36
C PRO A 13 -17.25 -43.28 15.16
N ALA A 14 -17.05 -43.68 13.90
CA ALA A 14 -16.08 -44.73 13.58
C ALA A 14 -14.69 -44.36 14.11
N PRO A 15 -13.86 -45.33 14.56
CA PRO A 15 -12.56 -45.04 15.19
C PRO A 15 -11.63 -44.15 14.35
N GLY A 16 -11.65 -44.30 13.02
CA GLY A 16 -10.87 -43.46 12.11
C GLY A 16 -11.34 -41.99 12.09
N GLU A 17 -12.66 -41.74 12.07
CA GLU A 17 -13.23 -40.39 12.14
C GLU A 17 -12.88 -39.73 13.46
N LEU A 18 -13.06 -40.48 14.56
CA LEU A 18 -12.74 -40.00 15.91
C LEU A 18 -11.26 -39.63 16.05
N ALA A 19 -10.35 -40.48 15.55
CA ALA A 19 -8.92 -40.21 15.59
C ALA A 19 -8.55 -38.95 14.80
N ARG A 20 -9.10 -38.78 13.59
CA ARG A 20 -8.87 -37.57 12.77
C ARG A 20 -9.42 -36.31 13.44
N LEU A 21 -10.60 -36.40 14.04
CA LEU A 21 -11.24 -35.28 14.74
C LEU A 21 -10.42 -34.82 15.94
N ILE A 22 -10.00 -35.75 16.81
CA ILE A 22 -9.18 -35.43 17.99
C ILE A 22 -7.82 -34.86 17.58
N ALA A 23 -7.23 -35.37 16.50
CA ALA A 23 -5.96 -34.90 15.96
C ALA A 23 -6.05 -33.54 15.25
N GLY A 24 -7.25 -32.96 15.08
CA GLY A 24 -7.45 -31.70 14.35
C GLY A 24 -7.30 -31.83 12.83
N ALA A 25 -7.31 -33.06 12.29
CA ALA A 25 -7.03 -33.38 10.88
C ALA A 25 -8.26 -33.95 10.15
N HIS A 26 -9.46 -33.53 10.58
CA HIS A 26 -10.72 -33.95 9.96
C HIS A 26 -11.17 -32.88 8.95
N HIS A 27 -11.37 -33.29 7.70
CA HIS A 27 -11.74 -32.38 6.61
C HIS A 27 -13.17 -31.84 6.68
N ASP A 28 -14.11 -32.64 7.22
CA ASP A 28 -15.50 -32.21 7.38
C ASP A 28 -16.04 -32.53 8.79
N PRO A 29 -15.72 -31.70 9.80
CA PRO A 29 -16.22 -31.89 11.16
C PRO A 29 -17.76 -31.87 11.26
N HIS A 30 -18.46 -31.20 10.34
CA HIS A 30 -19.91 -31.09 10.34
C HIS A 30 -20.61 -32.41 9.97
N ALA A 31 -19.91 -33.33 9.29
CA ALA A 31 -20.40 -34.69 9.07
C ALA A 31 -20.42 -35.56 10.33
N VAL A 32 -19.75 -35.14 11.41
CA VAL A 32 -19.61 -35.90 12.66
C VAL A 32 -20.26 -35.18 13.84
N LEU A 33 -19.94 -33.88 13.98
CA LEU A 33 -20.43 -32.97 15.01
C LEU A 33 -21.76 -32.35 14.59
N GLY A 34 -22.52 -31.83 15.56
CA GLY A 34 -23.87 -31.34 15.33
C GLY A 34 -24.93 -32.45 15.44
N ALA A 35 -26.10 -32.20 14.88
CA ALA A 35 -27.25 -33.11 14.90
C ALA A 35 -27.34 -33.94 13.60
N HIS A 36 -27.46 -35.25 13.75
CA HIS A 36 -27.50 -36.21 12.63
C HIS A 36 -28.61 -37.23 12.84
N GLU A 37 -29.44 -37.46 11.83
CA GLU A 37 -30.55 -38.41 11.89
C GLU A 37 -30.11 -39.83 11.50
N TYR A 38 -30.58 -40.82 12.26
CA TYR A 38 -30.31 -42.25 12.05
C TYR A 38 -31.63 -43.03 12.14
N GLY A 39 -32.40 -43.04 11.05
CA GLY A 39 -33.67 -43.75 10.99
C GLY A 39 -34.75 -43.09 11.85
N ASP A 40 -34.87 -43.52 13.10
CA ASP A 40 -35.94 -43.13 14.03
C ASP A 40 -35.50 -42.17 15.15
N HIS A 41 -34.23 -41.77 15.16
CA HIS A 41 -33.65 -40.94 16.22
C HIS A 41 -32.61 -39.95 15.67
N THR A 42 -32.35 -38.89 16.45
CA THR A 42 -31.31 -37.90 16.16
C THR A 42 -30.17 -38.05 17.15
N VAL A 43 -28.93 -38.15 16.68
CA VAL A 43 -27.74 -38.10 17.53
C VAL A 43 -27.13 -36.71 17.46
N ILE A 44 -26.96 -36.07 18.61
CA ILE A 44 -26.19 -34.82 18.74
C ILE A 44 -24.80 -35.17 19.24
N ARG A 45 -23.75 -34.66 18.58
CA ARG A 45 -22.37 -34.77 19.04
C ARG A 45 -21.71 -33.41 19.13
N THR A 46 -20.90 -33.20 20.16
CA THR A 46 -20.12 -31.97 20.32
C THR A 46 -18.74 -32.26 20.90
N LEU A 47 -17.73 -31.55 20.39
CA LEU A 47 -16.36 -31.63 20.87
C LEU A 47 -16.10 -30.49 21.85
N ARG A 48 -15.96 -30.82 23.14
CA ARG A 48 -15.70 -29.89 24.23
C ARG A 48 -14.64 -30.49 25.16
N PRO A 49 -13.35 -30.47 24.77
CA PRO A 49 -12.26 -30.87 25.65
C PRO A 49 -12.33 -30.10 26.97
N HIS A 50 -11.94 -30.77 28.05
CA HIS A 50 -11.96 -30.23 29.42
C HIS A 50 -13.34 -29.85 30.00
N ALA A 51 -14.45 -30.08 29.28
CA ALA A 51 -15.78 -29.94 29.86
C ALA A 51 -16.05 -31.07 30.89
N GLU A 52 -16.62 -30.71 32.03
CA GLU A 52 -17.05 -31.64 33.07
C GLU A 52 -18.41 -32.26 32.75
N SER A 53 -19.27 -31.50 32.06
CA SER A 53 -20.58 -31.96 31.64
C SER A 53 -21.09 -31.21 30.41
N VAL A 54 -21.92 -31.88 29.62
CA VAL A 54 -22.63 -31.27 28.49
C VAL A 54 -24.08 -31.74 28.50
N VAL A 55 -25.01 -30.82 28.28
CA VAL A 55 -26.45 -31.08 28.21
C VAL A 55 -27.01 -30.44 26.94
N ALA A 56 -27.73 -31.22 26.12
CA ALA A 56 -28.50 -30.68 25.00
C ALA A 56 -29.87 -30.16 25.51
N LEU A 57 -30.19 -28.91 25.18
CA LEU A 57 -31.44 -28.23 25.49
C LEU A 57 -32.30 -28.19 24.22
N VAL A 58 -33.47 -28.85 24.24
CA VAL A 58 -34.43 -28.85 23.13
C VAL A 58 -35.75 -28.33 23.66
N GLY A 59 -36.07 -27.06 23.35
CA GLY A 59 -37.13 -26.32 24.04
C GLY A 59 -36.92 -26.35 25.56
N ALA A 60 -37.94 -26.78 26.31
CA ALA A 60 -37.84 -26.91 27.77
C ALA A 60 -37.20 -28.23 28.25
N ARG A 61 -36.83 -29.14 27.35
CA ARG A 61 -36.31 -30.48 27.70
C ARG A 61 -34.78 -30.46 27.76
N ARG A 62 -34.24 -31.15 28.78
CA ARG A 62 -32.81 -31.29 29.03
C ARG A 62 -32.38 -32.74 28.80
N PHE A 63 -31.34 -32.95 27.99
CA PHE A 63 -30.79 -34.27 27.69
C PHE A 63 -29.29 -34.30 28.02
N PRO A 64 -28.90 -34.87 29.17
CA PRO A 64 -27.50 -35.04 29.52
C PRO A 64 -26.78 -35.87 28.44
N MET A 65 -25.61 -35.40 28.01
CA MET A 65 -24.79 -36.08 27.02
C MET A 65 -23.76 -36.98 27.69
N THR A 66 -23.51 -38.13 27.10
CA THR A 66 -22.51 -39.09 27.56
C THR A 66 -21.15 -38.71 26.99
N HIS A 67 -20.11 -38.69 27.84
CA HIS A 67 -18.73 -38.57 27.37
C HIS A 67 -18.32 -39.85 26.63
N VAL A 68 -17.95 -39.70 25.36
CA VAL A 68 -17.57 -40.82 24.48
C VAL A 68 -16.06 -41.05 24.55
N SER A 69 -15.26 -40.03 24.28
CA SER A 69 -13.79 -40.08 24.31
C SER A 69 -13.20 -38.67 24.14
N ALA A 70 -12.08 -38.38 24.80
CA ALA A 70 -11.24 -37.19 24.55
C ALA A 70 -11.98 -35.84 24.42
N GLY A 71 -13.09 -35.67 25.17
CA GLY A 71 -13.90 -34.45 25.15
C GLY A 71 -15.03 -34.45 24.12
N LEU A 72 -15.21 -35.52 23.35
CA LEU A 72 -16.40 -35.74 22.54
C LEU A 72 -17.54 -36.20 23.45
N PHE A 73 -18.65 -35.48 23.41
CA PHE A 73 -19.90 -35.83 24.07
C PHE A 73 -20.96 -36.16 23.03
N ALA A 74 -21.86 -37.10 23.34
CA ALA A 74 -22.95 -37.47 22.46
C ALA A 74 -24.24 -37.80 23.22
N VAL A 75 -25.38 -37.55 22.58
CA VAL A 75 -26.70 -37.99 23.06
C VAL A 75 -27.58 -38.44 21.90
N ALA A 76 -28.32 -39.53 22.09
CA ALA A 76 -29.34 -39.98 21.15
C ALA A 76 -30.73 -39.53 21.65
N LEU A 77 -31.37 -38.64 20.90
CA LEU A 77 -32.71 -38.14 21.11
C LEU A 77 -33.72 -39.09 20.45
N PRO A 78 -34.79 -39.52 21.13
CA PRO A 78 -35.72 -40.52 20.62
C PRO A 78 -36.74 -39.95 19.61
N PHE A 79 -36.32 -39.03 18.74
CA PHE A 79 -37.13 -38.39 17.71
C PHE A 79 -36.24 -37.80 16.59
N THR A 80 -36.85 -37.58 15.43
CA THR A 80 -36.29 -36.89 14.25
C THR A 80 -36.81 -35.46 14.15
N ASP A 81 -36.47 -34.77 13.05
CA ASP A 81 -36.93 -33.43 12.69
C ASP A 81 -36.55 -32.38 13.76
N LEU A 82 -35.36 -32.54 14.33
CA LEU A 82 -34.82 -31.57 15.28
C LEU A 82 -34.55 -30.24 14.58
N VAL A 83 -35.38 -29.24 14.87
CA VAL A 83 -35.28 -27.93 14.21
C VAL A 83 -34.21 -27.03 14.83
N ASP A 84 -34.12 -26.97 16.16
CA ASP A 84 -33.14 -26.16 16.89
C ASP A 84 -32.87 -26.74 18.29
N TYR A 85 -31.71 -26.37 18.86
CA TYR A 85 -31.29 -26.72 20.21
C TYR A 85 -30.21 -25.77 20.73
N ARG A 86 -29.86 -25.88 22.02
CA ARG A 86 -28.68 -25.25 22.63
C ARG A 86 -27.85 -26.28 23.38
N LEU A 87 -26.57 -26.00 23.56
CA LEU A 87 -25.66 -26.78 24.40
C LEU A 87 -25.41 -26.01 25.69
N GLU A 88 -25.68 -26.63 26.83
CA GLU A 88 -25.23 -26.16 28.12
C GLU A 88 -23.95 -26.92 28.48
N VAL A 89 -22.82 -26.22 28.52
CA VAL A 89 -21.49 -26.78 28.74
C VAL A 89 -20.97 -26.32 30.11
N GLY A 90 -20.65 -27.28 30.97
CA GLY A 90 -20.04 -27.04 32.27
C GLY A 90 -18.52 -27.20 32.21
N TYR A 91 -17.80 -26.14 32.53
CA TYR A 91 -16.36 -26.11 32.79
C TYR A 91 -16.10 -25.84 34.28
N PRO A 92 -14.90 -26.09 34.80
CA PRO A 92 -14.55 -25.74 36.17
C PRO A 92 -14.88 -24.27 36.47
N GLY A 93 -15.86 -24.04 37.34
CA GLY A 93 -16.28 -22.69 37.77
C GLY A 93 -17.22 -21.92 36.84
N ALA A 94 -17.64 -22.47 35.69
CA ALA A 94 -18.56 -21.79 34.78
C ALA A 94 -19.47 -22.74 33.99
N ILE A 95 -20.75 -22.40 33.87
CA ILE A 95 -21.70 -23.05 32.95
C ILE A 95 -22.09 -22.04 31.88
N ARG A 96 -22.04 -22.44 30.61
CA ARG A 96 -22.38 -21.58 29.47
C ARG A 96 -23.41 -22.26 28.58
N THR A 97 -24.44 -21.52 28.19
CA THR A 97 -25.41 -21.94 27.17
C THR A 97 -25.02 -21.31 25.84
N VAL A 98 -24.76 -22.15 24.83
CA VAL A 98 -24.32 -21.71 23.51
C VAL A 98 -25.11 -22.40 22.41
N ALA A 99 -25.25 -21.76 21.25
CA ALA A 99 -25.66 -22.48 20.05
C ALA A 99 -24.51 -23.39 19.58
N ASP A 100 -24.86 -24.47 18.89
CA ASP A 100 -23.87 -25.39 18.34
C ASP A 100 -23.40 -24.92 16.97
N GLY A 101 -22.12 -24.55 16.85
CA GLY A 101 -21.55 -24.07 15.57
C GLY A 101 -21.66 -25.09 14.44
N TYR A 102 -21.62 -26.38 14.76
CA TYR A 102 -21.60 -27.45 13.77
C TYR A 102 -22.97 -27.81 13.18
N ARG A 103 -24.04 -27.14 13.62
CA ARG A 103 -25.35 -27.29 12.97
C ARG A 103 -25.55 -26.30 11.81
N PHE A 104 -24.76 -25.24 11.75
CA PHE A 104 -24.97 -24.17 10.78
C PHE A 104 -24.50 -24.61 9.39
N LEU A 105 -25.30 -24.26 8.38
CA LEU A 105 -24.95 -24.45 6.97
C LEU A 105 -23.76 -23.56 6.58
N PRO A 106 -23.06 -23.87 5.47
CA PRO A 106 -21.96 -23.04 4.99
C PRO A 106 -22.37 -21.57 4.88
N THR A 107 -21.51 -20.67 5.35
CA THR A 107 -21.74 -19.22 5.32
C THR A 107 -21.34 -18.56 4.00
N LEU A 108 -20.68 -19.32 3.11
CA LEU A 108 -20.24 -18.91 1.77
C LEU A 108 -21.09 -19.58 0.69
N GLY A 109 -21.43 -18.84 -0.37
CA GLY A 109 -22.19 -19.35 -1.52
C GLY A 109 -21.31 -20.01 -2.59
N GLU A 110 -21.92 -20.85 -3.43
CA GLU A 110 -21.22 -21.53 -4.52
C GLU A 110 -20.67 -20.57 -5.59
N ILE A 111 -21.35 -19.44 -5.81
CA ILE A 111 -20.92 -18.41 -6.78
C ILE A 111 -19.61 -17.75 -6.31
N ASP A 112 -19.50 -17.44 -5.02
CA ASP A 112 -18.32 -16.77 -4.47
C ASP A 112 -17.09 -17.69 -4.59
N LEU A 113 -17.26 -18.97 -4.24
CA LEU A 113 -16.23 -19.99 -4.39
C LEU A 113 -15.82 -20.18 -5.87
N HIS A 114 -16.77 -20.13 -6.79
CA HIS A 114 -16.51 -20.23 -8.22
C HIS A 114 -15.71 -19.03 -8.75
N LEU A 115 -16.12 -17.80 -8.41
CA LEU A 115 -15.39 -16.58 -8.81
C LEU A 115 -13.99 -16.51 -8.21
N PHE A 116 -13.83 -16.98 -6.96
CA PHE A 116 -12.52 -17.10 -6.33
C PHE A 116 -11.63 -18.11 -7.04
N ALA A 117 -12.16 -19.29 -7.39
CA ALA A 117 -11.40 -20.32 -8.11
C ALA A 117 -10.99 -19.88 -9.53
N GLU A 118 -11.78 -19.04 -10.20
CA GLU A 118 -11.42 -18.42 -11.47
C GLU A 118 -10.47 -17.22 -11.31
N GLY A 119 -10.26 -16.75 -10.08
CA GLY A 119 -9.37 -15.66 -9.74
C GLY A 119 -9.90 -14.28 -10.17
N ARG A 120 -11.20 -14.03 -10.02
CA ARG A 120 -11.90 -12.83 -10.53
C ARG A 120 -13.01 -12.32 -9.61
N HIS A 121 -12.86 -12.54 -8.31
CA HIS A 121 -13.82 -12.07 -7.31
C HIS A 121 -13.42 -10.66 -6.84
N GLU A 122 -14.02 -9.63 -7.44
CA GLU A 122 -13.63 -8.21 -7.22
C GLU A 122 -13.86 -7.72 -5.77
N ARG A 123 -14.70 -8.39 -4.97
CA ARG A 123 -14.97 -8.06 -3.54
C ARG A 123 -14.61 -9.20 -2.58
N LEU A 124 -13.45 -9.84 -2.80
CA LEU A 124 -13.06 -11.07 -2.09
C LEU A 124 -13.02 -10.92 -0.56
N TRP A 125 -12.72 -9.72 -0.06
CA TRP A 125 -12.69 -9.40 1.37
C TRP A 125 -14.06 -9.48 2.07
N GLU A 126 -15.18 -9.51 1.34
CA GLU A 126 -16.50 -9.74 1.94
C GLU A 126 -16.78 -11.23 2.22
N ILE A 127 -15.94 -12.12 1.67
CA ILE A 127 -16.17 -13.57 1.63
C ILE A 127 -15.13 -14.32 2.46
N LEU A 128 -13.83 -13.98 2.31
CA LEU A 128 -12.73 -14.58 3.07
C LEU A 128 -12.35 -13.70 4.27
N GLY A 129 -11.80 -14.33 5.31
CA GLY A 129 -11.45 -13.69 6.57
C GLY A 129 -12.47 -13.94 7.68
N ALA A 130 -12.60 -13.01 8.61
CA ALA A 130 -13.53 -13.10 9.73
C ALA A 130 -14.62 -12.02 9.69
N HIS A 131 -15.88 -12.45 9.61
CA HIS A 131 -17.05 -11.55 9.53
C HIS A 131 -18.08 -11.87 10.60
N PRO A 132 -18.45 -10.91 11.45
CA PRO A 132 -19.61 -11.07 12.32
C PRO A 132 -20.88 -11.32 11.52
N ARG A 133 -21.65 -12.34 11.93
CA ARG A 133 -22.91 -12.74 11.29
C ARG A 133 -23.97 -13.03 12.35
N SER A 134 -25.22 -12.84 11.94
CA SER A 134 -26.40 -13.07 12.77
C SER A 134 -27.40 -13.94 12.02
N PHE A 135 -27.86 -15.02 12.65
CA PHE A 135 -28.87 -15.91 12.09
C PHE A 135 -30.10 -15.94 12.99
N GLN A 136 -31.29 -15.79 12.40
CA GLN A 136 -32.54 -16.02 13.11
C GLN A 136 -32.84 -17.53 13.12
N THR A 137 -32.91 -18.12 14.31
CA THR A 137 -33.27 -19.54 14.49
C THR A 137 -34.59 -19.66 15.25
N PRO A 138 -35.23 -20.85 15.30
CA PRO A 138 -36.46 -21.05 16.06
C PRO A 138 -36.36 -20.64 17.54
N ASP A 139 -35.21 -20.88 18.20
CA ASP A 139 -34.99 -20.48 19.60
C ASP A 139 -34.49 -19.03 19.76
N GLY A 140 -34.41 -18.25 18.67
CA GLY A 140 -34.02 -16.85 18.69
C GLY A 140 -32.83 -16.49 17.79
N ARG A 141 -32.40 -15.24 17.87
CA ARG A 141 -31.22 -14.75 17.14
C ARG A 141 -29.94 -15.38 17.71
N VAL A 142 -29.04 -15.82 16.83
CA VAL A 142 -27.70 -16.30 17.16
C VAL A 142 -26.69 -15.41 16.47
N ASP A 143 -25.91 -14.71 17.27
CA ASP A 143 -24.78 -13.89 16.83
C ASP A 143 -23.47 -14.67 16.97
N GLY A 144 -22.52 -14.41 16.09
CA GLY A 144 -21.21 -15.03 16.11
C GLY A 144 -20.33 -14.50 14.98
N VAL A 145 -19.23 -15.19 14.70
CA VAL A 145 -18.31 -14.83 13.63
C VAL A 145 -18.14 -16.01 12.68
N SER A 146 -18.23 -15.73 11.39
CA SER A 146 -17.86 -16.64 10.31
C SER A 146 -16.39 -16.47 9.99
N PHE A 147 -15.67 -17.58 9.88
CA PHE A 147 -14.27 -17.61 9.51
C PHE A 147 -14.12 -18.39 8.21
N ALA A 148 -13.37 -17.86 7.24
CA ALA A 148 -13.06 -18.54 6.00
C ALA A 148 -11.61 -18.32 5.57
N VAL A 149 -10.89 -19.41 5.28
CA VAL A 149 -9.46 -19.36 4.91
C VAL A 149 -9.11 -20.36 3.81
N TRP A 150 -8.34 -19.94 2.82
CA TRP A 150 -7.89 -20.80 1.73
C TRP A 150 -6.63 -21.59 2.14
N ALA A 151 -6.74 -22.92 2.19
CA ALA A 151 -5.66 -23.84 2.52
C ALA A 151 -5.93 -25.23 1.87
N PRO A 152 -5.86 -25.33 0.53
CA PRO A 152 -6.36 -26.48 -0.22
C PRO A 152 -5.68 -27.81 0.12
N ASN A 153 -4.40 -27.79 0.49
CA ASN A 153 -3.64 -29.01 0.80
C ASN A 153 -3.58 -29.32 2.30
N ALA A 154 -4.16 -28.46 3.15
CA ALA A 154 -4.19 -28.73 4.58
C ALA A 154 -4.97 -30.01 4.87
N ARG A 155 -4.52 -30.77 5.86
CA ARG A 155 -5.22 -31.95 6.37
C ARG A 155 -6.36 -31.55 7.31
N GLY A 156 -6.27 -30.36 7.90
CA GLY A 156 -7.18 -29.83 8.89
C GLY A 156 -6.84 -28.38 9.21
N VAL A 157 -7.86 -27.58 9.47
CA VAL A 157 -7.72 -26.21 9.98
C VAL A 157 -8.61 -26.08 11.21
N ASN A 158 -8.10 -25.48 12.27
CA ASN A 158 -8.84 -25.22 13.51
C ASN A 158 -8.78 -23.73 13.85
N LEU A 159 -9.89 -23.19 14.33
CA LEU A 159 -9.92 -21.87 14.95
C LEU A 159 -9.29 -21.96 16.34
N ILE A 160 -8.28 -21.13 16.60
CA ILE A 160 -7.72 -20.95 17.94
C ILE A 160 -7.84 -19.49 18.36
N ALA A 161 -8.17 -19.27 19.63
CA ALA A 161 -8.44 -17.95 20.19
C ALA A 161 -8.33 -18.01 21.72
N GLU A 162 -8.63 -16.89 22.39
CA GLU A 162 -8.63 -16.84 23.86
C GLU A 162 -9.57 -17.87 24.51
N PHE A 163 -10.73 -18.14 23.89
CA PHE A 163 -11.72 -19.04 24.48
C PHE A 163 -11.24 -20.50 24.61
N ASN A 164 -10.27 -20.93 23.81
CA ASN A 164 -9.65 -22.25 23.88
C ASN A 164 -8.17 -22.20 24.28
N GLY A 165 -7.73 -21.09 24.89
CA GLY A 165 -6.38 -20.94 25.43
C GLY A 165 -5.29 -21.09 24.37
N TRP A 166 -5.57 -20.75 23.11
CA TRP A 166 -4.63 -20.79 21.98
C TRP A 166 -4.06 -22.18 21.64
N ASN A 167 -4.60 -23.27 22.21
CA ASN A 167 -4.01 -24.59 22.10
C ASN A 167 -4.98 -25.69 21.61
N GLY A 168 -6.22 -25.34 21.30
CA GLY A 168 -7.28 -26.29 20.99
C GLY A 168 -7.26 -26.90 19.58
N ASN A 169 -7.83 -28.11 19.49
CA ASN A 169 -8.37 -28.74 18.27
C ASN A 169 -9.90 -28.88 18.39
N ASP A 170 -10.53 -27.99 19.15
CA ASP A 170 -11.93 -28.07 19.58
C ASP A 170 -12.89 -27.18 18.78
N ALA A 171 -12.32 -26.36 17.89
CA ALA A 171 -13.04 -25.63 16.85
C ALA A 171 -12.53 -25.97 15.44
N PRO A 172 -12.51 -27.26 15.01
CA PRO A 172 -12.14 -27.63 13.65
C PRO A 172 -13.10 -27.05 12.60
N MET A 173 -12.54 -26.58 11.49
CA MET A 173 -13.25 -26.03 10.35
C MET A 173 -13.54 -27.14 9.32
N ARG A 174 -14.55 -26.96 8.46
CA ARG A 174 -14.78 -27.86 7.31
C ARG A 174 -14.18 -27.28 6.04
N VAL A 175 -13.70 -28.11 5.13
CA VAL A 175 -13.39 -27.69 3.76
C VAL A 175 -14.65 -27.72 2.89
N LEU A 176 -14.88 -26.66 2.11
CA LEU A 176 -16.05 -26.54 1.23
C LEU A 176 -15.79 -27.22 -0.12
N GLY A 177 -16.08 -28.52 -0.19
CA GLY A 177 -15.92 -29.31 -1.41
C GLY A 177 -14.47 -29.32 -1.91
N SER A 178 -14.27 -29.10 -3.21
CA SER A 178 -12.94 -29.05 -3.83
C SER A 178 -12.33 -27.63 -3.91
N SER A 179 -12.97 -26.62 -3.30
CA SER A 179 -12.47 -25.23 -3.34
C SER A 179 -11.18 -25.02 -2.56
N GLY A 180 -10.91 -25.89 -1.58
CA GLY A 180 -9.82 -25.70 -0.63
C GLY A 180 -10.02 -24.57 0.39
N VAL A 181 -11.20 -23.96 0.42
CA VAL A 181 -11.60 -22.97 1.43
C VAL A 181 -12.17 -23.69 2.64
N TRP A 182 -11.59 -23.41 3.81
CA TRP A 182 -12.03 -23.89 5.10
C TRP A 182 -12.98 -22.88 5.73
N GLU A 183 -14.10 -23.32 6.28
CA GLU A 183 -15.14 -22.47 6.85
C GLU A 183 -15.62 -22.96 8.22
N LEU A 184 -15.96 -22.01 9.09
CA LEU A 184 -16.65 -22.24 10.35
C LEU A 184 -17.40 -20.98 10.82
N PHE A 185 -18.68 -21.12 11.15
CA PHE A 185 -19.39 -20.16 11.99
C PHE A 185 -19.26 -20.53 13.47
N TRP A 186 -18.75 -19.61 14.30
CA TRP A 186 -18.62 -19.80 15.74
C TRP A 186 -19.58 -18.89 16.52
N PRO A 187 -20.69 -19.45 17.06
CA PRO A 187 -21.65 -18.70 17.85
C PRO A 187 -21.04 -18.08 19.11
N GLY A 188 -21.39 -16.83 19.39
CA GLY A 188 -20.93 -16.09 20.56
C GLY A 188 -19.45 -15.70 20.54
N PHE A 189 -18.78 -15.80 19.39
CA PHE A 189 -17.42 -15.26 19.24
C PHE A 189 -17.44 -13.73 19.38
N PRO A 190 -16.50 -13.10 20.13
CA PRO A 190 -16.47 -11.64 20.28
C PRO A 190 -16.19 -10.90 18.97
N ALA A 191 -16.89 -9.80 18.72
CA ALA A 191 -16.75 -8.99 17.49
C ALA A 191 -15.39 -8.28 17.36
N ASP A 192 -14.60 -8.25 18.43
CA ASP A 192 -13.24 -7.71 18.52
C ASP A 192 -12.22 -8.78 18.99
N GLY A 193 -12.64 -10.06 18.97
CA GLY A 193 -11.89 -11.17 19.51
C GLY A 193 -10.63 -11.47 18.71
N LEU A 194 -9.58 -11.86 19.41
CA LEU A 194 -8.32 -12.29 18.81
C LEU A 194 -8.39 -13.76 18.38
N TYR A 195 -7.82 -14.07 17.22
CA TYR A 195 -7.81 -15.42 16.67
C TYR A 195 -6.60 -15.70 15.77
N LYS A 196 -6.37 -16.99 15.55
CA LYS A 196 -5.48 -17.54 14.53
C LYS A 196 -6.08 -18.81 13.94
N PHE A 197 -5.52 -19.24 12.81
CA PHE A 197 -5.81 -20.55 12.23
C PHE A 197 -4.68 -21.53 12.57
N ARG A 198 -5.00 -22.59 13.29
CA ARG A 198 -4.10 -23.74 13.44
C ARG A 198 -4.23 -24.63 12.22
N VAL A 199 -3.20 -24.61 11.36
CA VAL A 199 -3.15 -25.32 10.09
C VAL A 199 -2.32 -26.59 10.25
N HIS A 200 -2.92 -27.74 9.94
CA HIS A 200 -2.24 -29.03 9.82
C HIS A 200 -1.81 -29.21 8.36
N GLY A 201 -0.57 -28.87 8.06
CA GLY A 201 -0.06 -28.83 6.69
C GLY A 201 0.05 -30.19 6.00
N ALA A 202 0.10 -30.17 4.67
CA ALA A 202 0.34 -31.34 3.84
C ALA A 202 1.67 -32.05 4.18
N ASP A 203 2.65 -31.28 4.62
CA ASP A 203 3.98 -31.72 5.06
C ASP A 203 4.00 -32.36 6.46
N GLY A 204 2.85 -32.41 7.14
CA GLY A 204 2.70 -32.99 8.47
C GLY A 204 3.06 -32.05 9.63
N LYS A 205 3.45 -30.79 9.35
CA LYS A 205 3.68 -29.79 10.39
C LYS A 205 2.36 -29.14 10.82
N VAL A 206 2.31 -28.70 12.07
CA VAL A 206 1.21 -27.89 12.60
C VAL A 206 1.74 -26.49 12.86
N THR A 207 1.07 -25.49 12.31
CA THR A 207 1.48 -24.08 12.41
C THR A 207 0.28 -23.20 12.77
N ASP A 208 0.49 -22.26 13.67
CA ASP A 208 -0.52 -21.25 14.02
C ASP A 208 -0.31 -20.02 13.14
N ARG A 209 -1.28 -19.75 12.26
CA ARG A 209 -1.21 -18.73 11.22
C ARG A 209 -2.10 -17.54 11.55
N ALA A 210 -1.60 -16.34 11.29
CA ALA A 210 -2.45 -15.17 11.13
C ALA A 210 -3.35 -15.35 9.91
N ASP A 211 -4.52 -14.72 9.95
CA ASP A 211 -5.45 -14.70 8.82
C ASP A 211 -4.87 -13.88 7.65
N PRO A 212 -4.72 -14.46 6.44
CA PRO A 212 -4.35 -13.71 5.24
C PRO A 212 -5.29 -12.52 4.95
N PHE A 213 -6.55 -12.62 5.37
CA PHE A 213 -7.60 -11.59 5.25
C PHE A 213 -7.90 -10.92 6.60
N ALA A 214 -6.92 -10.84 7.51
CA ALA A 214 -7.06 -10.04 8.72
C ALA A 214 -7.38 -8.57 8.36
N PHE A 215 -8.46 -8.02 8.94
CA PHE A 215 -8.84 -6.60 8.80
C PHE A 215 -8.31 -5.74 9.95
N ALA A 216 -7.92 -6.37 11.06
CA ALA A 216 -7.18 -5.78 12.16
C ALA A 216 -6.26 -6.84 12.79
N THR A 217 -5.27 -6.37 13.55
CA THR A 217 -4.18 -7.20 14.09
C THR A 217 -3.87 -6.79 15.53
N GLU A 218 -3.16 -7.65 16.25
CA GLU A 218 -2.44 -7.23 17.45
C GLU A 218 -1.22 -6.36 17.10
N VAL A 219 -0.82 -5.51 18.03
CA VAL A 219 0.38 -4.68 17.90
C VAL A 219 1.63 -5.57 17.86
N PRO A 220 2.50 -5.43 16.84
CA PRO A 220 3.77 -6.16 16.79
C PRO A 220 4.59 -5.98 18.08
N PRO A 221 5.27 -7.03 18.58
CA PRO A 221 5.58 -8.29 17.90
C PRO A 221 4.51 -9.39 18.02
N GLN A 222 3.33 -9.07 18.54
CA GLN A 222 2.20 -10.01 18.53
C GLN A 222 1.68 -10.24 17.11
N THR A 223 0.95 -11.33 16.91
CA THR A 223 0.67 -11.87 15.56
C THR A 223 -0.73 -12.44 15.40
N ALA A 224 -1.61 -12.35 16.40
CA ALA A 224 -3.00 -12.75 16.19
C ALA A 224 -3.73 -11.72 15.33
N SER A 225 -4.66 -12.24 14.53
CA SER A 225 -5.65 -11.43 13.84
C SER A 225 -6.73 -11.03 14.82
N ARG A 226 -7.38 -9.90 14.55
CA ARG A 226 -8.50 -9.39 15.34
C ARG A 226 -9.72 -9.26 14.44
N VAL A 227 -10.86 -9.78 14.89
CA VAL A 227 -12.14 -9.54 14.21
C VAL A 227 -12.41 -8.03 14.24
N PHE A 228 -12.83 -7.46 13.12
CA PHE A 228 -13.09 -6.03 13.03
C PHE A 228 -14.32 -5.77 12.17
N VAL A 229 -15.15 -4.84 12.64
CA VAL A 229 -16.28 -4.29 11.88
C VAL A 229 -16.14 -2.79 11.94
N SER A 230 -16.04 -2.16 10.77
CA SER A 230 -16.02 -0.71 10.69
C SER A 230 -17.41 -0.17 10.99
N HIS A 231 -17.45 0.94 11.72
CA HIS A 231 -18.63 1.78 11.87
C HIS A 231 -18.31 3.22 11.48
N TYR A 232 -17.30 3.41 10.61
CA TYR A 232 -16.85 4.71 10.20
C TYR A 232 -17.82 5.34 9.19
N ASP A 233 -18.29 6.54 9.50
CA ASP A 233 -19.09 7.36 8.60
C ASP A 233 -18.18 8.41 7.93
N TRP A 234 -17.95 8.25 6.62
CA TRP A 234 -17.11 9.16 5.84
C TRP A 234 -17.76 10.53 5.63
N ALA A 235 -16.93 11.57 5.52
CA ALA A 235 -17.36 12.95 5.27
C ALA A 235 -16.65 13.59 4.06
N ASP A 236 -16.20 12.77 3.11
CA ASP A 236 -15.40 13.13 1.94
C ASP A 236 -16.12 12.94 0.59
N GLU A 237 -17.45 12.79 0.58
CA GLU A 237 -18.25 12.56 -0.64
C GLU A 237 -17.93 13.56 -1.76
N GLN A 238 -17.77 14.85 -1.41
CA GLN A 238 -17.40 15.89 -2.37
C GLN A 238 -16.01 15.65 -3.01
N TRP A 239 -15.05 15.12 -2.26
CA TRP A 239 -13.73 14.78 -2.78
C TRP A 239 -13.83 13.60 -3.75
N MET A 240 -14.54 12.55 -3.35
CA MET A 240 -14.70 11.33 -4.15
C MET A 240 -15.40 11.61 -5.50
N ASP A 241 -16.44 12.46 -5.51
CA ASP A 241 -17.10 12.92 -6.72
C ASP A 241 -16.16 13.70 -7.64
N GLN A 242 -15.35 14.60 -7.06
CA GLN A 242 -14.37 15.38 -7.82
C GLN A 242 -13.29 14.47 -8.41
N ARG A 243 -12.75 13.54 -7.63
CA ARG A 243 -11.74 12.58 -8.09
C ARG A 243 -12.22 11.85 -9.33
N ALA A 244 -13.43 11.28 -9.30
CA ALA A 244 -14.00 10.52 -10.41
C ALA A 244 -14.17 11.33 -11.71
N ALA A 245 -14.30 12.66 -11.61
CA ALA A 245 -14.48 13.56 -12.75
C ALA A 245 -13.18 14.10 -13.35
N HIS A 246 -12.03 13.89 -12.72
CA HIS A 246 -10.74 14.46 -13.13
C HIS A 246 -9.74 13.39 -13.58
N ASN A 247 -8.76 13.82 -14.39
CA ASN A 247 -7.61 12.99 -14.76
C ASN A 247 -6.34 13.57 -14.11
N PRO A 248 -5.78 12.91 -13.08
CA PRO A 248 -4.62 13.42 -12.35
C PRO A 248 -3.35 13.61 -13.21
N VAL A 249 -3.23 12.94 -14.36
CA VAL A 249 -2.10 13.14 -15.30
C VAL A 249 -2.04 14.59 -15.80
N PHE A 250 -3.20 15.25 -15.94
CA PHE A 250 -3.30 16.63 -16.41
C PHE A 250 -3.58 17.63 -15.27
N ALA A 251 -3.47 17.23 -14.01
CA ALA A 251 -3.68 18.06 -12.82
C ALA A 251 -2.33 18.39 -12.13
N PRO A 252 -2.27 19.38 -11.23
CA PRO A 252 -1.11 19.56 -10.38
C PRO A 252 -0.94 18.36 -9.43
N MET A 253 0.26 17.78 -9.40
CA MET A 253 0.63 16.74 -8.44
C MET A 253 2.02 17.03 -7.88
N SER A 254 2.00 17.57 -6.67
CA SER A 254 3.14 17.76 -5.77
C SER A 254 2.91 16.93 -4.52
N THR A 255 3.75 15.91 -4.33
CA THR A 255 3.55 14.84 -3.35
C THR A 255 4.58 14.92 -2.23
N TYR A 256 4.09 14.88 -0.99
CA TYR A 256 4.93 14.76 0.21
C TYR A 256 4.99 13.28 0.62
N GLU A 257 6.14 12.63 0.44
CA GLU A 257 6.31 11.22 0.81
C GLU A 257 6.64 11.09 2.30
N VAL A 258 5.93 10.21 3.02
CA VAL A 258 5.92 10.14 4.49
C VAL A 258 5.98 8.70 4.98
N HIS A 259 6.91 8.45 5.92
CA HIS A 259 6.84 7.28 6.79
C HIS A 259 6.19 7.65 8.13
N LEU A 260 4.96 7.20 8.35
CA LEU A 260 4.11 7.63 9.47
C LEU A 260 4.81 7.49 10.83
N GLY A 261 5.45 6.35 11.09
CA GLY A 261 6.05 6.06 12.39
C GLY A 261 7.27 6.93 12.75
N SER A 262 7.85 7.64 11.78
CA SER A 262 9.08 8.42 11.97
C SER A 262 8.98 9.88 11.53
N TRP A 263 7.85 10.30 10.95
CA TRP A 263 7.60 11.71 10.68
C TRP A 263 7.65 12.53 11.98
N ARG A 264 6.81 12.16 12.95
CA ARG A 264 6.85 12.59 14.35
C ARG A 264 6.63 11.36 15.23
N PRO A 265 7.69 10.77 15.80
CA PRO A 265 7.55 9.54 16.58
C PRO A 265 6.56 9.69 17.75
N GLY A 266 5.75 8.65 17.96
CA GLY A 266 4.79 8.58 19.06
C GLY A 266 3.37 9.05 18.74
N LEU A 267 3.10 9.45 17.49
CA LEU A 267 1.74 9.83 17.07
C LEU A 267 0.90 8.63 16.65
N ASP A 268 -0.38 8.64 17.02
CA ASP A 268 -1.41 7.76 16.47
C ASP A 268 -2.03 8.34 15.18
N TYR A 269 -2.89 7.57 14.50
CA TYR A 269 -3.54 8.02 13.26
C TYR A 269 -4.42 9.26 13.46
N ARG A 270 -5.04 9.46 14.64
CA ARG A 270 -5.89 10.63 14.91
C ARG A 270 -5.05 11.88 15.13
N GLU A 271 -3.92 11.77 15.80
CA GLU A 271 -2.98 12.86 15.97
C GLU A 271 -2.31 13.23 14.64
N LEU A 272 -1.97 12.24 13.81
CA LEU A 272 -1.53 12.44 12.43
C LEU A 272 -2.60 13.16 11.61
N ALA A 273 -3.88 12.79 11.73
CA ALA A 273 -4.99 13.41 11.01
C ALA A 273 -5.10 14.93 11.26
N GLY A 274 -4.70 15.40 12.45
CA GLY A 274 -4.55 16.82 12.73
C GLY A 274 -3.21 17.37 12.22
N GLN A 275 -2.10 16.85 12.76
CA GLN A 275 -0.78 17.46 12.59
C GLN A 275 -0.23 17.35 11.16
N LEU A 276 -0.36 16.16 10.53
CA LEU A 276 0.15 15.93 9.18
C LEU A 276 -0.68 16.72 8.17
N THR A 277 -2.00 16.69 8.30
CA THR A 277 -2.92 17.46 7.44
C THR A 277 -2.62 18.96 7.49
N GLU A 278 -2.49 19.54 8.69
CA GLU A 278 -2.13 20.95 8.86
C GLU A 278 -0.77 21.25 8.21
N TYR A 279 0.22 20.38 8.41
CA TYR A 279 1.55 20.56 7.84
C TYR A 279 1.51 20.57 6.31
N VAL A 280 0.99 19.51 5.70
CA VAL A 280 0.95 19.31 4.24
C VAL A 280 0.18 20.43 3.56
N LEU A 281 -0.97 20.82 4.13
CA LEU A 281 -1.77 21.95 3.64
C LEU A 281 -1.00 23.26 3.70
N ALA A 282 -0.34 23.55 4.83
CA ALA A 282 0.44 24.77 5.01
C ALA A 282 1.66 24.84 4.07
N ARG A 283 2.26 23.70 3.72
CA ARG A 283 3.37 23.62 2.74
C ARG A 283 2.89 23.66 1.30
N GLY A 284 1.58 23.55 1.06
CA GLY A 284 0.97 23.64 -0.27
C GLY A 284 1.14 22.42 -1.16
N PHE A 285 1.48 21.26 -0.60
CA PHE A 285 1.42 19.99 -1.34
C PHE A 285 -0.03 19.67 -1.72
N THR A 286 -0.18 18.80 -2.72
CA THR A 286 -1.50 18.35 -3.23
C THR A 286 -1.83 16.92 -2.81
N HIS A 287 -0.79 16.13 -2.53
CA HIS A 287 -0.91 14.72 -2.17
C HIS A 287 0.07 14.39 -1.05
N VAL A 288 -0.27 13.39 -0.25
CA VAL A 288 0.66 12.66 0.59
C VAL A 288 0.86 11.25 0.01
N GLU A 289 2.09 10.77 -0.06
CA GLU A 289 2.39 9.37 -0.38
C GLU A 289 2.90 8.69 0.89
N LEU A 290 2.17 7.68 1.34
CA LEU A 290 2.48 6.94 2.55
C LEU A 290 3.35 5.74 2.17
N LEU A 291 4.52 5.60 2.81
CA LEU A 291 5.20 4.30 2.85
C LEU A 291 4.25 3.22 3.38
N PRO A 292 4.50 1.92 3.11
CA PRO A 292 3.48 0.90 3.28
C PRO A 292 2.82 0.89 4.66
N VAL A 293 1.51 1.08 4.69
CA VAL A 293 0.70 1.12 5.92
C VAL A 293 0.09 -0.22 6.27
N ALA A 294 0.12 -1.21 5.37
CA ALA A 294 -0.33 -2.57 5.67
C ALA A 294 0.51 -3.18 6.80
N GLU A 295 -0.09 -4.07 7.61
CA GLU A 295 0.59 -4.61 8.79
C GLU A 295 1.85 -5.39 8.41
N HIS A 296 2.94 -5.05 9.10
CA HIS A 296 4.27 -5.61 8.92
C HIS A 296 4.91 -5.84 10.29
N PRO A 297 5.66 -6.93 10.51
CA PRO A 297 6.15 -7.27 11.84
C PRO A 297 7.37 -6.45 12.27
N PHE A 298 8.20 -6.02 11.33
CA PHE A 298 9.47 -5.37 11.62
C PHE A 298 9.51 -3.92 11.12
N GLY A 299 9.63 -2.96 12.04
CA GLY A 299 9.67 -1.52 11.70
C GLY A 299 10.85 -1.13 10.81
N GLY A 300 11.99 -1.81 10.95
CA GLY A 300 13.17 -1.56 10.11
C GLY A 300 13.02 -2.02 8.65
N SER A 301 11.92 -2.70 8.29
CA SER A 301 11.55 -2.93 6.88
C SER A 301 10.88 -1.71 6.23
N TRP A 302 10.57 -0.67 7.02
CA TRP A 302 9.84 0.54 6.63
C TRP A 302 8.43 0.28 6.07
N GLY A 303 7.91 -0.93 6.27
CA GLY A 303 6.63 -1.38 5.76
C GLY A 303 6.72 -2.38 4.61
N TYR A 304 7.86 -2.50 3.92
CA TYR A 304 7.98 -3.30 2.69
C TYR A 304 7.99 -4.83 2.92
N GLN A 305 7.98 -5.30 4.16
CA GLN A 305 7.81 -6.74 4.47
C GLN A 305 6.45 -6.98 5.13
N VAL A 306 5.39 -6.87 4.32
CA VAL A 306 3.99 -6.97 4.74
C VAL A 306 3.60 -8.41 5.09
N THR A 307 2.83 -8.60 6.15
CA THR A 307 2.25 -9.91 6.52
C THR A 307 0.73 -9.92 6.56
N SER A 308 0.06 -8.79 6.84
CA SER A 308 -1.41 -8.69 6.77
C SER A 308 -1.82 -7.60 5.80
N TYR A 309 -2.06 -8.02 4.55
CA TYR A 309 -2.31 -7.12 3.42
C TYR A 309 -3.62 -6.34 3.52
N TYR A 310 -4.59 -6.85 4.27
CA TYR A 310 -5.95 -6.30 4.41
C TYR A 310 -6.15 -5.50 5.72
N ALA A 311 -5.09 -5.27 6.50
CA ALA A 311 -5.15 -4.49 7.72
C ALA A 311 -4.14 -3.35 7.71
N PRO A 312 -4.53 -2.10 7.99
CA PRO A 312 -3.56 -1.07 8.34
C PRO A 312 -2.83 -1.47 9.63
N THR A 313 -1.56 -1.08 9.76
CA THR A 313 -0.75 -1.44 10.91
C THR A 313 -1.37 -0.91 12.19
N SER A 314 -1.46 -1.79 13.18
CA SER A 314 -2.04 -1.51 14.49
C SER A 314 -1.15 -0.63 15.38
N ARG A 315 0.09 -0.32 14.93
CA ARG A 315 1.05 0.56 15.63
C ARG A 315 0.47 1.94 15.95
N PHE A 316 -0.41 2.44 15.09
CA PHE A 316 -0.95 3.81 15.16
C PHE A 316 -2.44 3.86 15.48
N GLY A 317 -3.09 2.72 15.78
CA GLY A 317 -4.50 2.68 16.13
C GLY A 317 -5.30 1.67 15.32
N SER A 318 -6.63 1.84 15.31
CA SER A 318 -7.57 0.95 14.62
C SER A 318 -7.70 1.29 13.13
N PRO A 319 -8.27 0.39 12.32
CA PRO A 319 -8.62 0.70 10.93
C PRO A 319 -9.51 1.94 10.77
N ASP A 320 -10.44 2.18 11.69
CA ASP A 320 -11.29 3.39 11.64
C ASP A 320 -10.52 4.67 11.98
N ASP A 321 -9.45 4.58 12.77
CA ASP A 321 -8.54 5.71 12.99
C ASP A 321 -7.72 6.01 11.72
N PHE A 322 -7.36 5.00 10.93
CA PHE A 322 -6.75 5.21 9.62
C PHE A 322 -7.73 5.82 8.61
N ARG A 323 -9.01 5.38 8.59
CA ARG A 323 -10.07 6.05 7.81
C ARG A 323 -10.20 7.52 8.18
N PHE A 324 -10.14 7.83 9.49
CA PHE A 324 -10.18 9.21 9.98
C PHE A 324 -9.01 10.07 9.49
N LEU A 325 -7.80 9.50 9.36
CA LEU A 325 -6.66 10.18 8.73
C LEU A 325 -6.93 10.51 7.26
N VAL A 326 -7.38 9.54 6.48
CA VAL A 326 -7.68 9.73 5.05
C VAL A 326 -8.79 10.76 4.85
N ASP A 327 -9.90 10.63 5.57
CA ASP A 327 -11.04 11.56 5.52
C ASP A 327 -10.61 12.99 5.89
N SER A 328 -9.74 13.14 6.89
CA SER A 328 -9.21 14.47 7.27
C SER A 328 -8.36 15.10 6.17
N LEU A 329 -7.56 14.31 5.44
CA LEU A 329 -6.78 14.76 4.30
C LEU A 329 -7.69 15.14 3.11
N HIS A 330 -8.69 14.32 2.79
CA HIS A 330 -9.65 14.61 1.72
C HIS A 330 -10.46 15.88 1.98
N ARG A 331 -10.93 16.08 3.22
CA ARG A 331 -11.63 17.30 3.63
C ARG A 331 -10.76 18.55 3.57
N ALA A 332 -9.43 18.39 3.63
CA ALA A 332 -8.46 19.45 3.41
C ALA A 332 -8.05 19.60 1.92
N GLY A 333 -8.58 18.78 1.02
CA GLY A 333 -8.26 18.79 -0.41
C GLY A 333 -6.90 18.16 -0.74
N ILE A 334 -6.43 17.21 0.08
CA ILE A 334 -5.17 16.50 -0.08
C ILE A 334 -5.45 15.05 -0.45
N GLY A 335 -4.90 14.60 -1.59
CA GLY A 335 -5.02 13.20 -2.00
C GLY A 335 -4.07 12.27 -1.26
N VAL A 336 -4.46 11.00 -1.11
CA VAL A 336 -3.68 9.98 -0.40
C VAL A 336 -3.23 8.89 -1.36
N ILE A 337 -1.92 8.78 -1.54
CA ILE A 337 -1.26 7.68 -2.26
C ILE A 337 -0.67 6.73 -1.23
N MET A 338 -0.76 5.43 -1.48
CA MET A 338 -0.20 4.40 -0.62
C MET A 338 0.80 3.53 -1.38
N ASP A 339 1.95 3.30 -0.77
CA ASP A 339 2.87 2.26 -1.24
C ASP A 339 2.26 0.88 -1.03
N TRP A 340 2.05 0.18 -2.13
CA TRP A 340 1.48 -1.15 -2.21
C TRP A 340 2.54 -2.16 -2.62
N VAL A 341 2.63 -3.28 -1.90
CA VAL A 341 3.78 -4.20 -1.98
C VAL A 341 3.38 -5.59 -2.51
N PRO A 342 3.00 -5.72 -3.80
CA PRO A 342 2.65 -7.00 -4.42
C PRO A 342 3.88 -7.79 -4.89
N ALA A 343 5.09 -7.24 -4.80
CA ALA A 343 6.29 -7.84 -5.40
C ALA A 343 6.79 -9.07 -4.61
N HIS A 344 6.64 -9.05 -3.29
CA HIS A 344 7.18 -10.08 -2.40
C HIS A 344 6.52 -10.05 -1.01
N PHE A 345 6.79 -11.06 -0.19
CA PHE A 345 6.36 -11.14 1.21
C PHE A 345 7.39 -11.91 2.07
N PRO A 346 7.50 -11.66 3.38
CA PRO A 346 8.54 -12.25 4.23
C PRO A 346 8.29 -13.73 4.55
N LYS A 347 9.32 -14.42 5.05
CA LYS A 347 9.31 -15.86 5.34
C LYS A 347 8.80 -16.23 6.73
N ASP A 348 8.18 -15.29 7.44
CA ASP A 348 7.58 -15.49 8.75
C ASP A 348 6.63 -16.70 8.77
N SER A 349 6.92 -17.68 9.63
CA SER A 349 6.22 -18.97 9.68
C SER A 349 4.76 -18.90 10.14
N TRP A 350 4.34 -17.76 10.67
CA TRP A 350 2.97 -17.48 11.09
C TRP A 350 2.18 -16.70 10.02
N ALA A 351 2.83 -16.25 8.94
CA ALA A 351 2.21 -15.51 7.84
C ALA A 351 1.97 -16.42 6.61
N LEU A 352 2.12 -15.90 5.39
CA LEU A 352 1.76 -16.56 4.13
C LEU A 352 2.70 -17.68 3.69
N GLY A 353 3.96 -17.69 4.15
CA GLY A 353 4.99 -18.61 3.66
C GLY A 353 4.65 -20.08 3.94
N ARG A 354 4.61 -20.91 2.89
CA ARG A 354 4.24 -22.33 2.97
C ARG A 354 2.93 -22.59 3.74
N PHE A 355 1.92 -21.75 3.52
CA PHE A 355 0.74 -21.62 4.38
C PHE A 355 0.08 -22.94 4.77
N ASP A 356 -0.15 -23.83 3.81
CA ASP A 356 -0.81 -25.13 4.00
C ASP A 356 0.16 -26.33 3.98
N GLY A 357 1.46 -26.07 4.20
CA GLY A 357 2.55 -27.05 4.08
C GLY A 357 3.13 -27.18 2.67
N THR A 358 2.46 -26.63 1.66
CA THR A 358 2.96 -26.50 0.27
C THR A 358 3.32 -25.06 -0.05
N SER A 359 3.96 -24.80 -1.20
CA SER A 359 4.14 -23.43 -1.69
C SER A 359 2.83 -22.93 -2.29
N LEU A 360 2.03 -22.28 -1.42
CA LEU A 360 0.65 -21.90 -1.70
C LEU A 360 0.57 -20.52 -2.36
N TYR A 361 1.08 -19.50 -1.66
CA TYR A 361 1.12 -18.12 -2.13
C TYR A 361 2.39 -17.83 -2.94
N GLU A 362 3.52 -18.43 -2.55
CA GLU A 362 4.77 -18.34 -3.30
C GLU A 362 4.85 -19.35 -4.44
N HIS A 363 5.55 -19.00 -5.51
CA HIS A 363 5.77 -19.92 -6.62
C HIS A 363 6.62 -21.13 -6.20
N ALA A 364 6.18 -22.35 -6.54
CA ALA A 364 6.79 -23.59 -6.05
C ALA A 364 8.24 -23.83 -6.52
N ASP A 365 8.61 -23.33 -7.71
CA ASP A 365 10.02 -23.29 -8.15
C ASP A 365 10.77 -22.15 -7.43
N PRO A 366 11.76 -22.44 -6.56
CA PRO A 366 12.50 -21.41 -5.82
C PRO A 366 13.26 -20.44 -6.71
N ARG A 367 13.60 -20.85 -7.94
CA ARG A 367 14.25 -19.98 -8.93
C ARG A 367 13.32 -18.90 -9.46
N ARG A 368 12.02 -18.98 -9.17
CA ARG A 368 11.00 -17.95 -9.47
C ARG A 368 10.39 -17.38 -8.19
N GLY A 369 10.16 -18.24 -7.19
CA GLY A 369 9.43 -17.93 -5.96
C GLY A 369 10.25 -17.33 -4.82
N GLU A 370 11.55 -17.10 -4.98
CA GLU A 370 12.38 -16.44 -3.96
C GLU A 370 13.11 -15.22 -4.50
N GLN A 371 13.20 -14.18 -3.66
CA GLN A 371 14.11 -13.06 -3.87
C GLN A 371 15.31 -13.20 -2.94
N LEU A 372 16.45 -13.61 -3.50
CA LEU A 372 17.60 -14.08 -2.72
C LEU A 372 18.25 -12.95 -1.91
N ASP A 373 18.39 -11.76 -2.50
CA ASP A 373 19.05 -10.62 -1.84
C ASP A 373 18.22 -10.05 -0.67
N TRP A 374 16.90 -10.21 -0.71
CA TRP A 374 16.00 -9.72 0.34
C TRP A 374 15.61 -10.81 1.34
N GLY A 375 15.87 -12.08 1.01
CA GLY A 375 15.47 -13.21 1.85
C GLY A 375 13.96 -13.44 1.92
N THR A 376 13.20 -12.99 0.92
CA THR A 376 11.73 -13.05 0.88
C THR A 376 11.19 -14.03 -0.17
N TYR A 377 9.89 -14.33 -0.11
CA TYR A 377 9.18 -15.07 -1.15
C TYR A 377 8.55 -14.14 -2.18
N VAL A 378 8.37 -14.63 -3.41
CA VAL A 378 7.69 -13.97 -4.52
C VAL A 378 6.37 -14.67 -4.78
N PHE A 379 5.29 -13.91 -4.92
CA PHE A 379 3.96 -14.44 -5.20
C PHE A 379 3.90 -15.24 -6.51
N ASP A 380 3.08 -16.29 -6.52
CA ASP A 380 2.73 -17.02 -7.74
C ASP A 380 1.61 -16.30 -8.50
N PHE A 381 1.97 -15.28 -9.28
CA PHE A 381 1.00 -14.49 -10.07
C PHE A 381 0.20 -15.31 -11.09
N GLY A 382 0.68 -16.51 -11.45
CA GLY A 382 0.00 -17.42 -12.38
C GLY A 382 -1.17 -18.15 -11.73
N ARG A 383 -1.15 -18.29 -10.40
CA ARG A 383 -2.20 -18.99 -9.66
C ARG A 383 -3.43 -18.10 -9.46
N PRO A 384 -4.63 -18.50 -9.93
CA PRO A 384 -5.81 -17.64 -9.93
C PRO A 384 -6.16 -17.06 -8.55
N GLU A 385 -6.14 -17.88 -7.50
CA GLU A 385 -6.49 -17.46 -6.14
C GLU A 385 -5.48 -16.48 -5.55
N VAL A 386 -4.19 -16.63 -5.86
CA VAL A 386 -3.11 -15.72 -5.44
C VAL A 386 -3.21 -14.40 -6.18
N ARG A 387 -3.44 -14.44 -7.50
CA ARG A 387 -3.70 -13.23 -8.30
C ARG A 387 -4.91 -12.47 -7.74
N ASN A 388 -6.00 -13.18 -7.44
CA ASN A 388 -7.22 -12.57 -6.92
C ASN A 388 -7.05 -12.02 -5.50
N PHE A 389 -6.25 -12.68 -4.65
CA PHE A 389 -5.84 -12.13 -3.35
C PHE A 389 -5.20 -10.75 -3.50
N LEU A 390 -4.33 -10.55 -4.50
CA LEU A 390 -3.66 -9.27 -4.74
C LEU A 390 -4.55 -8.25 -5.45
N VAL A 391 -5.27 -8.63 -6.51
CA VAL A 391 -6.16 -7.72 -7.25
C VAL A 391 -7.28 -7.21 -6.34
N ALA A 392 -7.91 -8.08 -5.56
CA ALA A 392 -8.91 -7.68 -4.59
C ALA A 392 -8.30 -6.84 -3.46
N ASN A 393 -7.03 -7.03 -3.10
CA ASN A 393 -6.37 -6.20 -2.10
C ASN A 393 -6.16 -4.77 -2.59
N ALA A 394 -5.77 -4.59 -3.85
CA ALA A 394 -5.66 -3.26 -4.44
C ALA A 394 -7.01 -2.52 -4.43
N LEU A 395 -8.09 -3.21 -4.82
CA LEU A 395 -9.44 -2.67 -4.76
C LEU A 395 -9.88 -2.34 -3.33
N TYR A 396 -9.57 -3.23 -2.38
CA TYR A 396 -9.91 -3.07 -0.97
C TYR A 396 -9.39 -1.74 -0.41
N TRP A 397 -8.15 -1.35 -0.69
CA TRP A 397 -7.60 -0.08 -0.22
C TRP A 397 -8.32 1.14 -0.83
N CYS A 398 -8.60 1.10 -2.14
CA CYS A 398 -9.32 2.19 -2.80
C CYS A 398 -10.79 2.30 -2.37
N GLN A 399 -11.46 1.19 -2.04
CA GLN A 399 -12.89 1.16 -1.72
C GLN A 399 -13.18 1.29 -0.23
N GLU A 400 -12.45 0.56 0.64
CA GLU A 400 -12.74 0.53 2.07
C GLU A 400 -12.01 1.63 2.85
N PHE A 401 -10.95 2.20 2.26
CA PHE A 401 -10.13 3.26 2.84
C PHE A 401 -10.01 4.51 1.96
N HIS A 402 -10.76 4.56 0.84
CA HIS A 402 -10.83 5.70 -0.08
C HIS A 402 -9.47 6.16 -0.65
N ILE A 403 -8.44 5.30 -0.65
CA ILE A 403 -7.10 5.64 -1.16
C ILE A 403 -7.17 6.08 -2.63
N ASP A 404 -6.56 7.23 -2.95
CA ASP A 404 -6.61 7.85 -4.29
C ASP A 404 -5.56 7.33 -5.26
N GLY A 405 -4.57 6.60 -4.75
CA GLY A 405 -3.61 5.95 -5.63
C GLY A 405 -2.71 4.95 -4.95
N LEU A 406 -2.15 4.06 -5.76
CA LEU A 406 -1.22 3.03 -5.32
C LEU A 406 0.13 3.21 -6.02
N ARG A 407 1.21 3.26 -5.26
CA ARG A 407 2.57 3.22 -5.79
C ARG A 407 3.15 1.83 -5.58
N VAL A 408 3.65 1.22 -6.64
CA VAL A 408 4.26 -0.13 -6.61
C VAL A 408 5.77 0.01 -6.69
N ASP A 409 6.44 -0.42 -5.63
CA ASP A 409 7.90 -0.51 -5.54
C ASP A 409 8.45 -1.68 -6.35
N ALA A 410 9.69 -1.52 -6.84
CA ALA A 410 10.51 -2.56 -7.42
C ALA A 410 9.78 -3.40 -8.48
N VAL A 411 9.03 -2.75 -9.39
CA VAL A 411 8.26 -3.45 -10.44
C VAL A 411 9.17 -4.30 -11.33
N ALA A 412 10.43 -3.90 -11.51
CA ALA A 412 11.45 -4.69 -12.19
C ALA A 412 11.64 -6.09 -11.57
N SER A 413 11.55 -6.21 -10.24
CA SER A 413 11.66 -7.50 -9.53
C SER A 413 10.52 -8.47 -9.87
N MET A 414 9.37 -7.93 -10.28
CA MET A 414 8.23 -8.71 -10.72
C MET A 414 8.34 -9.09 -12.19
N LEU A 415 8.75 -8.13 -13.04
CA LEU A 415 8.78 -8.25 -14.50
C LEU A 415 9.84 -9.21 -15.03
N TYR A 416 10.92 -9.45 -14.29
CA TYR A 416 12.06 -10.21 -14.79
C TYR A 416 12.35 -11.46 -13.95
N LEU A 417 12.41 -12.60 -14.64
CA LEU A 417 12.78 -13.89 -14.07
C LEU A 417 14.26 -13.96 -13.68
N ASP A 418 15.10 -13.07 -14.21
CA ASP A 418 16.54 -12.98 -13.93
C ASP A 418 16.92 -11.86 -12.94
N TYR A 419 15.93 -11.14 -12.39
CA TYR A 419 16.19 -10.02 -11.48
C TYR A 419 16.99 -10.47 -10.24
N SER A 420 18.14 -9.83 -10.01
CA SER A 420 19.07 -10.12 -8.91
C SER A 420 19.45 -11.60 -8.77
N ARG A 421 19.46 -12.36 -9.87
CA ARG A 421 19.80 -13.78 -9.89
C ARG A 421 21.10 -14.03 -10.65
N PRO A 422 22.03 -14.85 -10.10
CA PRO A 422 23.23 -15.24 -10.81
C PRO A 422 22.93 -15.97 -12.13
N ALA A 423 23.89 -15.93 -13.06
CA ALA A 423 23.80 -16.70 -14.30
C ALA A 423 23.60 -18.20 -14.01
N GLY A 424 22.59 -18.81 -14.65
CA GLY A 424 22.22 -20.21 -14.45
C GLY A 424 21.31 -20.48 -13.23
N ALA A 425 21.00 -19.46 -12.42
CA ALA A 425 20.11 -19.58 -11.25
C ALA A 425 18.64 -19.20 -11.55
N TRP A 426 18.28 -19.06 -12.82
CA TRP A 426 16.92 -18.75 -13.28
C TRP A 426 16.59 -19.51 -14.57
N THR A 427 15.31 -19.57 -14.95
CA THR A 427 14.85 -20.21 -16.20
C THR A 427 14.04 -19.25 -17.06
N PRO A 428 14.20 -19.28 -18.39
CA PRO A 428 13.38 -18.48 -19.31
C PRO A 428 11.90 -18.81 -19.27
N ASN A 429 11.08 -17.87 -19.74
CA ASN A 429 9.67 -18.08 -20.01
C ASN A 429 9.45 -19.05 -21.20
N VAL A 430 8.18 -19.37 -21.47
CA VAL A 430 7.79 -20.31 -22.53
C VAL A 430 8.23 -19.90 -23.95
N TYR A 431 8.60 -18.63 -24.16
CA TYR A 431 9.11 -18.10 -25.43
C TYR A 431 10.65 -17.91 -25.44
N GLY A 432 11.35 -18.32 -24.37
CA GLY A 432 12.80 -18.21 -24.25
C GLY A 432 13.30 -16.85 -23.75
N GLY A 433 12.39 -15.93 -23.38
CA GLY A 433 12.72 -14.62 -22.82
C GLY A 433 12.85 -14.61 -21.31
N ARG A 434 13.27 -13.49 -20.75
CA ARG A 434 13.41 -13.29 -19.29
C ARG A 434 12.19 -12.67 -18.64
N GLU A 435 11.20 -12.28 -19.43
CA GLU A 435 10.00 -11.61 -18.98
C GLU A 435 9.10 -12.59 -18.21
N ASN A 436 8.64 -12.19 -17.03
CA ASN A 436 7.71 -12.93 -16.22
C ASN A 436 6.27 -12.65 -16.69
N LEU A 437 5.79 -13.46 -17.61
CA LEU A 437 4.51 -13.23 -18.31
C LEU A 437 3.32 -13.17 -17.35
N GLU A 438 3.33 -14.00 -16.30
CA GLU A 438 2.27 -14.02 -15.29
C GLU A 438 2.23 -12.72 -14.47
N ALA A 439 3.40 -12.15 -14.13
CA ALA A 439 3.47 -10.85 -13.45
C ALA A 439 3.02 -9.70 -14.36
N VAL A 440 3.38 -9.74 -15.65
CA VAL A 440 2.91 -8.76 -16.65
C VAL A 440 1.38 -8.80 -16.74
N GLN A 441 0.79 -9.99 -16.88
CA GLN A 441 -0.66 -10.15 -16.93
C GLN A 441 -1.33 -9.65 -15.65
N PHE A 442 -0.79 -9.99 -14.48
CA PHE A 442 -1.31 -9.52 -13.19
C PHE A 442 -1.31 -7.99 -13.09
N LEU A 443 -0.22 -7.32 -13.46
CA LEU A 443 -0.14 -5.85 -13.42
C LEU A 443 -1.13 -5.20 -14.39
N GLN A 444 -1.33 -5.80 -15.57
CA GLN A 444 -2.34 -5.35 -16.53
C GLN A 444 -3.76 -5.52 -16.00
N GLU A 445 -4.06 -6.66 -15.37
CA GLU A 445 -5.35 -6.95 -14.76
C GLU A 445 -5.65 -5.99 -13.60
N MET A 446 -4.69 -5.81 -12.69
CA MET A 446 -4.79 -4.89 -11.56
C MET A 446 -5.09 -3.46 -12.04
N ASN A 447 -4.28 -2.92 -12.96
CA ASN A 447 -4.47 -1.57 -13.47
C ASN A 447 -5.81 -1.41 -14.20
N ALA A 448 -6.15 -2.35 -15.10
CA ALA A 448 -7.40 -2.27 -15.85
C ALA A 448 -8.64 -2.34 -14.93
N THR A 449 -8.56 -3.12 -13.85
CA THR A 449 -9.67 -3.30 -12.90
C THR A 449 -9.84 -2.08 -12.00
N LEU A 450 -8.75 -1.55 -11.43
CA LEU A 450 -8.78 -0.33 -10.61
C LEU A 450 -9.32 0.86 -11.40
N HIS A 451 -8.76 1.15 -12.58
CA HIS A 451 -9.18 2.30 -13.39
C HIS A 451 -10.63 2.19 -13.90
N LYS A 452 -11.16 0.97 -14.00
CA LYS A 452 -12.56 0.73 -14.37
C LYS A 452 -13.51 0.98 -13.21
N LEU A 453 -13.18 0.48 -12.02
CA LEU A 453 -14.06 0.51 -10.85
C LEU A 453 -13.93 1.80 -10.04
N GLU A 454 -12.73 2.38 -10.01
CA GLU A 454 -12.38 3.59 -9.27
C GLU A 454 -11.80 4.65 -10.23
N PRO A 455 -12.61 5.28 -11.09
CA PRO A 455 -12.13 6.33 -11.98
C PRO A 455 -11.47 7.48 -11.21
N GLY A 456 -10.41 8.04 -11.80
CA GLY A 456 -9.70 9.19 -11.24
C GLY A 456 -8.61 8.84 -10.23
N ILE A 457 -8.46 7.57 -9.83
CA ILE A 457 -7.29 7.12 -9.07
C ILE A 457 -6.02 7.18 -9.92
N VAL A 458 -4.86 7.10 -9.26
CA VAL A 458 -3.58 6.87 -9.94
C VAL A 458 -2.91 5.57 -9.51
N THR A 459 -2.29 4.90 -10.48
CA THR A 459 -1.32 3.83 -10.19
C THR A 459 0.05 4.29 -10.65
N ILE A 460 1.05 4.19 -9.77
CA ILE A 460 2.40 4.71 -9.99
C ILE A 460 3.40 3.55 -9.90
N ALA A 461 4.26 3.40 -10.91
CA ALA A 461 5.28 2.35 -10.94
C ALA A 461 6.67 2.91 -10.66
N GLU A 462 7.42 2.30 -9.74
CA GLU A 462 8.89 2.37 -9.76
C GLU A 462 9.43 1.19 -10.56
N GLU A 463 9.97 1.51 -11.73
CA GLU A 463 10.50 0.52 -12.65
C GLU A 463 11.86 1.04 -13.13
N SER A 464 12.92 0.47 -12.57
CA SER A 464 14.31 0.93 -12.72
C SER A 464 15.03 0.36 -13.95
N THR A 465 14.33 -0.38 -14.82
CA THR A 465 14.85 -0.77 -16.13
C THR A 465 14.21 0.06 -17.26
N SER A 466 14.53 -0.29 -18.49
CA SER A 466 13.99 0.35 -19.70
C SER A 466 12.76 -0.38 -20.26
N TRP A 467 11.89 -0.94 -19.40
CA TRP A 467 10.67 -1.59 -19.86
C TRP A 467 9.78 -0.58 -20.61
N PRO A 468 9.36 -0.86 -21.85
CA PRO A 468 8.58 0.09 -22.64
C PRO A 468 7.09 0.04 -22.29
N GLY A 469 6.42 1.20 -22.29
CA GLY A 469 4.97 1.28 -22.19
C GLY A 469 4.45 0.98 -20.78
N VAL A 470 5.21 1.32 -19.75
CA VAL A 470 4.79 1.14 -18.35
C VAL A 470 3.50 1.92 -18.09
N THR A 471 3.42 3.16 -18.57
CA THR A 471 2.26 4.05 -18.40
C THR A 471 1.30 4.05 -19.59
N ARG A 472 1.51 3.13 -20.54
CA ARG A 472 0.64 3.00 -21.72
C ARG A 472 -0.59 2.14 -21.35
N PRO A 473 -1.77 2.42 -21.95
CA PRO A 473 -2.95 1.58 -21.74
C PRO A 473 -2.72 0.10 -22.08
N THR A 474 -3.35 -0.77 -21.29
CA THR A 474 -3.27 -2.24 -21.45
C THR A 474 -3.80 -2.71 -22.80
N THR A 475 -4.80 -2.02 -23.37
CA THR A 475 -5.34 -2.31 -24.72
C THR A 475 -4.33 -2.14 -25.85
N LEU A 476 -3.23 -1.43 -25.60
CA LEU A 476 -2.13 -1.22 -26.55
C LEU A 476 -0.84 -1.96 -26.15
N GLY A 477 -0.96 -2.93 -25.23
CA GLY A 477 0.15 -3.75 -24.75
C GLY A 477 1.01 -3.13 -23.64
N GLY A 478 0.59 -1.99 -23.07
CA GLY A 478 1.26 -1.42 -21.89
C GLY A 478 0.91 -2.13 -20.58
N LEU A 479 1.57 -1.76 -19.48
CA LEU A 479 1.25 -2.29 -18.15
C LEU A 479 0.01 -1.63 -17.52
N GLY A 480 -0.38 -0.44 -18.02
CA GLY A 480 -1.59 0.26 -17.58
C GLY A 480 -1.42 1.20 -16.40
N PHE A 481 -0.19 1.44 -15.92
CA PHE A 481 0.04 2.41 -14.86
C PHE A 481 -0.35 3.82 -15.31
N SER A 482 -0.82 4.67 -14.40
CA SER A 482 -1.05 6.08 -14.69
C SER A 482 0.27 6.83 -14.88
N MET A 483 1.26 6.53 -14.04
CA MET A 483 2.55 7.22 -13.99
C MET A 483 3.72 6.29 -13.66
N LYS A 484 4.94 6.72 -13.98
CA LYS A 484 6.20 6.02 -13.67
C LYS A 484 7.17 6.97 -12.99
N TRP A 485 7.88 6.52 -11.97
CA TRP A 485 9.01 7.25 -11.40
C TRP A 485 10.16 7.38 -12.40
N ASN A 486 10.64 8.61 -12.61
CA ASN A 486 11.77 8.89 -13.50
C ASN A 486 13.11 8.70 -12.76
N MET A 487 13.51 7.44 -12.57
CA MET A 487 14.76 7.09 -11.89
C MET A 487 16.00 7.61 -12.63
N GLY A 488 15.96 7.69 -13.96
CA GLY A 488 17.04 8.26 -14.77
C GLY A 488 17.24 9.75 -14.50
N TRP A 489 16.16 10.54 -14.53
CA TRP A 489 16.19 11.95 -14.14
C TRP A 489 16.74 12.13 -12.73
N MET A 490 16.27 11.33 -11.76
CA MET A 490 16.69 11.43 -10.37
C MET A 490 18.21 11.22 -10.24
N HIS A 491 18.73 10.13 -10.81
CA HIS A 491 20.14 9.79 -10.73
C HIS A 491 21.03 10.88 -11.37
N ASP A 492 20.70 11.28 -12.60
CA ASP A 492 21.48 12.26 -13.35
C ASP A 492 21.47 13.64 -12.65
N THR A 493 20.29 14.05 -12.14
CA THR A 493 20.12 15.32 -11.45
C THR A 493 20.87 15.36 -10.12
N LEU A 494 20.74 14.33 -9.28
CA LEU A 494 21.44 14.28 -7.99
C LEU A 494 22.95 14.20 -8.17
N HIS A 495 23.43 13.43 -9.15
CA HIS A 495 24.86 13.35 -9.44
C HIS A 495 25.39 14.68 -9.98
N TYR A 496 24.68 15.35 -10.87
CA TYR A 496 25.06 16.68 -11.37
C TYR A 496 25.15 17.71 -10.23
N MET A 497 24.12 17.77 -9.38
CA MET A 497 24.06 18.72 -8.28
C MET A 497 25.10 18.43 -7.18
N GLY A 498 25.47 17.17 -6.97
CA GLY A 498 26.52 16.78 -6.03
C GLY A 498 27.94 17.15 -6.44
N ARG A 499 28.18 17.50 -7.71
CA ARG A 499 29.50 17.93 -8.20
C ARG A 499 29.76 19.39 -7.88
N ASP A 500 31.02 19.69 -7.57
CA ASP A 500 31.51 21.07 -7.42
C ASP A 500 31.17 21.88 -8.69
N PRO A 501 30.67 23.13 -8.55
CA PRO A 501 30.27 23.96 -9.68
C PRO A 501 31.34 24.11 -10.79
N VAL A 502 32.63 24.06 -10.45
CA VAL A 502 33.71 24.18 -11.46
C VAL A 502 33.77 23.00 -12.43
N TYR A 503 33.24 21.83 -12.02
CA TYR A 503 33.24 20.62 -12.84
C TYR A 503 31.92 20.39 -13.58
N ARG A 504 30.83 21.08 -13.20
CA ARG A 504 29.50 20.90 -13.79
C ARG A 504 29.46 21.08 -15.31
N ARG A 505 30.34 21.90 -15.88
CA ARG A 505 30.44 22.12 -17.34
C ARG A 505 30.69 20.83 -18.12
N TYR A 506 31.41 19.87 -17.54
CA TYR A 506 31.72 18.59 -18.18
C TYR A 506 30.54 17.61 -18.15
N HIS A 507 29.54 17.89 -17.31
CA HIS A 507 28.39 17.05 -17.03
C HIS A 507 27.07 17.71 -17.43
N HIS A 508 27.12 18.80 -18.19
CA HIS A 508 25.92 19.54 -18.62
C HIS A 508 24.91 18.65 -19.35
N HIS A 509 25.42 17.68 -20.13
CA HIS A 509 24.60 16.70 -20.82
C HIS A 509 23.73 15.86 -19.88
N GLU A 510 24.24 15.48 -18.69
CA GLU A 510 23.50 14.68 -17.69
C GLU A 510 22.21 15.42 -17.27
N MET A 511 22.30 16.74 -17.05
CA MET A 511 21.15 17.54 -16.62
C MET A 511 20.08 17.69 -17.73
N THR A 512 20.49 17.65 -18.99
CA THR A 512 19.58 17.78 -20.16
C THR A 512 19.06 16.46 -20.71
N PHE A 513 19.69 15.33 -20.35
CA PHE A 513 19.49 14.04 -21.00
C PHE A 513 18.08 13.48 -20.83
N SER A 514 17.49 13.66 -19.65
CA SER A 514 16.13 13.21 -19.33
C SER A 514 15.07 13.78 -20.29
N MET A 515 15.28 14.98 -20.83
CA MET A 515 14.36 15.59 -21.81
C MET A 515 14.30 14.84 -23.14
N LEU A 516 15.28 14.00 -23.47
CA LEU A 516 15.25 13.18 -24.69
C LEU A 516 14.15 12.11 -24.63
N TYR A 517 13.76 11.68 -23.43
CA TYR A 517 12.74 10.66 -23.20
C TYR A 517 11.62 11.10 -22.26
N ALA A 518 11.59 12.36 -21.79
CA ALA A 518 10.58 12.86 -20.84
C ALA A 518 9.12 12.70 -21.28
N TYR A 519 8.87 12.42 -22.56
CA TYR A 519 7.53 12.20 -23.14
C TYR A 519 7.28 10.74 -23.54
N SER A 520 8.18 9.81 -23.22
CA SER A 520 7.97 8.39 -23.49
C SER A 520 6.99 7.73 -22.52
N GLU A 521 6.86 8.30 -21.32
CA GLU A 521 5.99 7.85 -20.23
C GLU A 521 5.42 9.07 -19.49
N ASN A 522 4.37 8.86 -18.70
CA ASN A 522 3.87 9.87 -17.76
C ASN A 522 4.75 9.86 -16.50
N PHE A 523 5.72 10.77 -16.40
CA PHE A 523 6.69 10.71 -15.31
C PHE A 523 6.26 11.45 -14.03
N VAL A 524 6.55 10.83 -12.89
CA VAL A 524 6.81 11.51 -11.61
C VAL A 524 8.32 11.71 -11.50
N LEU A 525 8.77 12.84 -10.96
CA LEU A 525 10.16 13.18 -10.68
C LEU A 525 10.42 12.97 -9.17
N PRO A 526 10.85 11.77 -8.75
CA PRO A 526 10.94 11.45 -7.33
C PRO A 526 12.28 11.87 -6.74
N ILE A 527 12.22 12.40 -5.54
CA ILE A 527 13.34 12.44 -4.59
C ILE A 527 12.83 11.76 -3.32
N SER A 528 12.96 10.44 -3.28
CA SER A 528 12.31 9.59 -2.29
C SER A 528 13.19 9.26 -1.07
N HIS A 529 12.61 8.54 -0.12
CA HIS A 529 13.28 8.04 1.08
C HIS A 529 14.56 7.24 0.80
N ASP A 530 14.59 6.45 -0.28
CA ASP A 530 15.75 5.65 -0.68
C ASP A 530 16.98 6.49 -1.03
N GLU A 531 16.80 7.75 -1.38
CA GLU A 531 17.89 8.63 -1.78
C GLU A 531 18.54 9.38 -0.61
N VAL A 532 18.07 9.17 0.62
CA VAL A 532 18.54 9.91 1.80
C VAL A 532 18.90 8.99 2.98
N VAL A 533 19.36 7.78 2.66
CA VAL A 533 19.74 6.70 3.58
C VAL A 533 20.99 5.96 3.11
N HIS A 534 21.46 5.01 3.91
CA HIS A 534 22.50 4.02 3.56
C HIS A 534 23.83 4.63 3.07
N GLY A 535 24.23 5.78 3.64
CA GLY A 535 25.47 6.46 3.29
C GLY A 535 25.42 7.30 2.01
N LYS A 536 24.25 7.39 1.34
CA LYS A 536 24.06 8.23 0.16
C LYS A 536 24.04 9.73 0.51
N GLY A 537 23.81 10.08 1.78
CA GLY A 537 23.60 11.43 2.26
C GLY A 537 22.23 12.01 1.88
N THR A 538 21.84 13.10 2.55
CA THR A 538 20.65 13.89 2.23
C THR A 538 20.88 14.83 1.04
N LEU A 539 19.84 15.50 0.57
CA LEU A 539 20.00 16.56 -0.43
C LEU A 539 20.94 17.65 0.06
N TRP A 540 20.87 18.03 1.34
CA TRP A 540 21.78 19.00 1.95
C TRP A 540 23.25 18.54 1.91
N SER A 541 23.52 17.31 2.35
CA SER A 541 24.90 16.83 2.44
C SER A 541 25.54 16.64 1.07
N ARG A 542 24.74 16.30 0.04
CA ARG A 542 25.17 16.16 -1.35
C ARG A 542 25.63 17.48 -1.97
N MET A 543 25.02 18.62 -1.60
CA MET A 543 25.40 19.92 -2.17
C MET A 543 26.85 20.31 -1.83
N PRO A 544 27.66 20.83 -2.77
CA PRO A 544 29.02 21.29 -2.50
C PRO A 544 29.04 22.67 -1.81
N GLY A 545 30.19 23.03 -1.24
CA GLY A 545 30.43 24.35 -0.66
C GLY A 545 30.05 24.49 0.81
N ASN A 546 30.01 25.75 1.28
CA ASN A 546 29.62 26.11 2.65
C ASN A 546 28.08 26.07 2.82
N ASP A 547 27.59 26.31 4.04
CA ASP A 547 26.16 26.21 4.35
C ASP A 547 25.27 27.12 3.48
N HIS A 548 25.71 28.35 3.18
CA HIS A 548 24.98 29.25 2.29
C HIS A 548 24.88 28.67 0.86
N ALA A 549 26.00 28.18 0.31
CA ALA A 549 26.02 27.57 -1.01
C ALA A 549 25.21 26.27 -1.07
N LYS A 550 25.24 25.46 -0.01
CA LYS A 550 24.43 24.23 0.11
C LYS A 550 22.93 24.56 0.11
N ALA A 551 22.51 25.56 0.88
CA ALA A 551 21.13 26.03 0.90
C ALA A 551 20.68 26.54 -0.48
N ALA A 552 21.52 27.34 -1.15
CA ALA A 552 21.25 27.86 -2.49
C ALA A 552 21.15 26.73 -3.54
N GLY A 553 22.05 25.74 -3.46
CA GLY A 553 22.03 24.53 -4.30
C GLY A 553 20.76 23.72 -4.12
N LEU A 554 20.32 23.52 -2.88
CA LEU A 554 19.08 22.81 -2.58
C LEU A 554 17.86 23.54 -3.14
N ARG A 555 17.72 24.85 -2.91
CA ARG A 555 16.60 25.62 -3.49
C ARG A 555 16.63 25.60 -5.02
N SER A 556 17.81 25.66 -5.63
CA SER A 556 17.96 25.55 -7.09
C SER A 556 17.53 24.19 -7.62
N LEU A 557 17.89 23.10 -6.93
CA LEU A 557 17.44 21.75 -7.27
C LEU A 557 15.92 21.64 -7.19
N LEU A 558 15.31 22.12 -6.10
CA LEU A 558 13.85 22.05 -5.92
C LEU A 558 13.11 22.89 -6.97
N ALA A 559 13.58 24.09 -7.29
CA ALA A 559 13.04 24.83 -8.43
C ALA A 559 13.21 24.05 -9.74
N TYR A 560 14.37 23.45 -9.99
CA TYR A 560 14.57 22.68 -11.21
C TYR A 560 13.58 21.52 -11.31
N GLN A 561 13.41 20.75 -10.23
CA GLN A 561 12.43 19.67 -10.14
C GLN A 561 11.00 20.17 -10.41
N TRP A 562 10.59 21.28 -9.81
CA TRP A 562 9.23 21.82 -10.00
C TRP A 562 8.98 22.35 -11.41
N ALA A 563 10.00 22.95 -12.05
CA ALA A 563 9.89 23.49 -13.40
C ALA A 563 10.06 22.43 -14.50
N HIS A 564 10.76 21.33 -14.25
CA HIS A 564 10.97 20.26 -15.22
C HIS A 564 9.64 19.53 -15.52
N PRO A 565 9.36 19.09 -16.77
CA PRO A 565 8.16 18.31 -17.07
C PRO A 565 8.05 17.01 -16.23
N GLY A 566 6.86 16.74 -15.70
CA GLY A 566 6.54 15.58 -14.86
C GLY A 566 5.97 15.99 -13.50
N LYS A 567 5.34 15.06 -12.76
CA LYS A 567 4.80 15.31 -11.41
C LYS A 567 5.91 15.31 -10.35
N LYS A 568 5.66 15.79 -9.13
CA LYS A 568 6.71 16.00 -8.11
C LYS A 568 6.52 15.08 -6.92
N LEU A 569 7.60 14.51 -6.40
CA LEU A 569 7.62 13.83 -5.10
C LEU A 569 8.87 14.23 -4.32
N LEU A 570 8.69 14.58 -3.06
CA LEU A 570 9.76 14.93 -2.13
C LEU A 570 9.54 14.25 -0.78
N PHE A 571 10.55 13.52 -0.30
CA PHE A 571 10.50 12.86 0.98
C PHE A 571 10.60 13.82 2.17
N MET A 572 9.85 13.50 3.22
CA MET A 572 9.85 14.23 4.47
C MET A 572 11.25 14.50 5.04
N GLY A 573 11.46 15.72 5.54
CA GLY A 573 12.76 16.19 6.02
C GLY A 573 13.55 16.94 4.95
N GLN A 574 13.38 16.61 3.67
CA GLN A 574 14.09 17.31 2.59
C GLN A 574 13.47 18.69 2.31
N ASP A 575 12.20 18.88 2.66
CA ASP A 575 11.47 20.13 2.54
C ASP A 575 12.01 21.27 3.42
N PHE A 576 12.73 20.95 4.51
CA PHE A 576 13.49 21.92 5.31
C PHE A 576 15.00 21.69 5.28
N GLY A 577 15.48 20.85 4.37
CA GLY A 577 16.91 20.57 4.18
C GLY A 577 17.57 19.83 5.35
N GLN A 578 16.90 18.81 5.90
CA GLN A 578 17.46 17.96 6.95
C GLN A 578 18.88 17.51 6.60
N ARG A 579 19.81 17.74 7.53
CA ARG A 579 21.24 17.48 7.33
C ARG A 579 21.63 16.01 7.47
N ALA A 580 21.11 15.32 8.47
CA ALA A 580 21.40 13.90 8.69
C ALA A 580 20.49 13.01 7.85
N GLU A 581 21.01 11.85 7.44
CA GLU A 581 20.20 10.82 6.79
C GLU A 581 18.96 10.47 7.62
N TRP A 582 17.90 10.09 6.91
CA TRP A 582 16.68 9.65 7.55
C TRP A 582 16.95 8.41 8.41
N SER A 583 16.27 8.35 9.55
CA SER A 583 16.33 7.23 10.47
C SER A 583 14.95 7.01 11.04
N GLU A 584 14.33 5.88 10.69
CA GLU A 584 13.00 5.51 11.17
C GLU A 584 12.92 5.49 12.71
N GLN A 585 14.01 5.13 13.38
CA GLN A 585 14.07 4.99 14.84
C GLN A 585 14.15 6.32 15.58
N ARG A 586 14.79 7.33 14.98
CA ARG A 586 15.01 8.65 15.62
C ARG A 586 13.89 9.64 15.32
N GLY A 587 13.25 9.47 14.17
CA GLY A 587 12.37 10.47 13.57
C GLY A 587 13.11 11.62 12.89
N LEU A 588 12.35 12.60 12.41
CA LEU A 588 12.90 13.79 11.74
C LEU A 588 13.53 14.79 12.71
N ASP A 589 14.54 15.51 12.22
CA ASP A 589 15.31 16.50 12.97
C ASP A 589 14.58 17.87 13.05
N TRP A 590 13.35 17.88 13.59
CA TRP A 590 12.50 19.08 13.67
C TRP A 590 13.14 20.28 14.38
N PHE A 591 14.13 20.03 15.25
CA PHE A 591 14.88 21.07 15.95
C PHE A 591 15.56 22.06 14.98
N GLN A 592 15.85 21.66 13.74
CA GLN A 592 16.49 22.52 12.73
C GLN A 592 15.64 23.74 12.36
N LEU A 593 14.31 23.66 12.52
CA LEU A 593 13.41 24.80 12.31
C LEU A 593 13.45 25.84 13.43
N GLY A 594 14.00 25.49 14.60
CA GLY A 594 14.26 26.41 15.71
C GLY A 594 15.67 27.00 15.72
N GLU A 595 16.56 26.53 14.84
CA GLU A 595 17.92 27.05 14.73
C GLU A 595 17.98 28.35 13.93
N ASN A 596 18.99 29.18 14.20
CA ASN A 596 19.36 30.28 13.30
C ASN A 596 20.13 29.72 12.09
N SER A 597 19.43 28.99 11.22
CA SER A 597 19.97 28.24 10.09
C SER A 597 19.26 28.59 8.76
N PHE A 598 19.59 27.86 7.69
CA PHE A 598 18.94 27.99 6.39
C PHE A 598 17.65 27.16 6.24
N SER A 599 17.33 26.29 7.21
CA SER A 599 16.20 25.35 7.11
C SER A 599 14.84 26.04 6.99
N THR A 600 14.61 27.12 7.73
CA THR A 600 13.37 27.92 7.62
C THR A 600 13.25 28.64 6.28
N GLY A 601 14.38 29.07 5.69
CA GLY A 601 14.42 29.66 4.36
C GLY A 601 14.13 28.65 3.24
N ILE A 602 14.62 27.41 3.38
CA ILE A 602 14.31 26.30 2.47
C ILE A 602 12.84 25.90 2.59
N LEU A 603 12.32 25.77 3.81
CA LEU A 603 10.92 25.43 4.05
C LEU A 603 9.98 26.48 3.45
N ARG A 604 10.26 27.77 3.68
CA ARG A 604 9.51 28.86 3.06
C ARG A 604 9.58 28.82 1.54
N PHE A 605 10.73 28.47 0.98
CA PHE A 605 10.88 28.31 -0.47
C PHE A 605 9.97 27.20 -1.00
N VAL A 606 9.85 26.06 -0.29
CA VAL A 606 8.92 24.98 -0.62
C VAL A 606 7.46 25.47 -0.61
N ASP A 607 7.06 26.24 0.42
CA ASP A 607 5.72 26.83 0.50
C ASP A 607 5.41 27.68 -0.75
N ASP A 608 6.35 28.56 -1.12
CA ASP A 608 6.18 29.52 -2.22
C ASP A 608 6.22 28.83 -3.60
N ILE A 609 7.11 27.86 -3.85
CA ILE A 609 7.15 27.13 -5.13
C ILE A 609 5.91 26.25 -5.32
N ASN A 610 5.35 25.69 -4.24
CA ASN A 610 4.10 24.92 -4.31
C ASN A 610 2.89 25.83 -4.59
N ALA A 611 2.87 27.04 -4.02
CA ALA A 611 1.84 28.03 -4.34
C ALA A 611 1.90 28.44 -5.83
N VAL A 612 3.10 28.69 -6.36
CA VAL A 612 3.31 28.99 -7.79
C VAL A 612 2.91 27.80 -8.66
N TYR A 613 3.33 26.58 -8.32
CA TYR A 613 2.99 25.37 -9.08
C TYR A 613 1.49 25.16 -9.23
N ARG A 614 0.73 25.22 -8.13
CA ARG A 614 -0.72 25.01 -8.17
C ARG A 614 -1.46 26.06 -9.00
N SER A 615 -0.98 27.30 -9.00
CA SER A 615 -1.66 28.43 -9.65
C SER A 615 -1.25 28.68 -11.10
N ARG A 616 -0.23 28.00 -11.63
CA ARG A 616 0.25 28.18 -13.01
C ARG A 616 0.07 26.90 -13.84
N PRO A 617 -0.96 26.82 -14.71
CA PRO A 617 -1.20 25.65 -15.56
C PRO A 617 -0.02 25.25 -16.45
N ALA A 618 0.86 26.20 -16.82
CA ALA A 618 2.09 25.92 -17.55
C ALA A 618 3.00 24.89 -16.90
N LEU A 619 2.95 24.76 -15.56
CA LEU A 619 3.82 23.85 -14.82
C LEU A 619 3.32 22.40 -14.76
N TRP A 620 2.07 22.11 -15.14
CA TRP A 620 1.49 20.77 -14.97
C TRP A 620 0.51 20.29 -16.03
N SER A 621 -0.19 21.19 -16.74
CA SER A 621 -1.29 20.79 -17.65
C SER A 621 -0.82 20.05 -18.91
N LEU A 622 0.44 20.24 -19.31
CA LEU A 622 1.05 19.65 -20.51
C LEU A 622 2.33 18.86 -20.18
N ASP A 623 2.51 18.34 -18.95
CA ASP A 623 3.72 17.60 -18.55
C ASP A 623 4.07 16.43 -19.47
N SER A 624 3.05 15.71 -19.95
CA SER A 624 3.21 14.52 -20.80
C SER A 624 3.24 14.83 -22.29
N ARG A 625 3.37 16.11 -22.67
CA ARG A 625 3.26 16.58 -24.05
C ARG A 625 4.43 17.49 -24.42
N PRO A 626 5.14 17.23 -25.54
CA PRO A 626 6.24 18.09 -25.98
C PRO A 626 5.87 19.56 -26.13
N GLU A 627 4.60 19.85 -26.45
CA GLU A 627 4.06 21.21 -26.58
C GLU A 627 4.13 22.01 -25.26
N GLY A 628 4.20 21.34 -24.11
CA GLY A 628 4.30 21.95 -22.79
C GLY A 628 5.68 22.50 -22.43
N TYR A 629 6.67 22.34 -23.31
CA TYR A 629 8.07 22.67 -23.04
C TYR A 629 8.80 23.17 -24.28
N SER A 630 9.75 24.08 -24.12
CA SER A 630 10.66 24.43 -25.20
C SER A 630 11.99 24.97 -24.66
N TRP A 631 13.11 24.39 -25.06
CA TRP A 631 14.41 24.96 -24.74
C TRP A 631 14.52 26.41 -25.23
N ILE A 632 15.11 27.28 -24.41
CA ILE A 632 15.61 28.59 -24.82
C ILE A 632 17.08 28.41 -25.19
N ASP A 633 17.89 27.96 -24.23
CA ASP A 633 19.25 27.49 -24.46
C ASP A 633 19.60 26.33 -23.53
N ALA A 634 20.03 25.22 -24.14
CA ALA A 634 20.44 23.98 -23.50
C ALA A 634 21.96 23.73 -23.63
N ASN A 635 22.71 24.66 -24.24
CA ASN A 635 24.10 24.46 -24.63
C ASN A 635 25.08 25.36 -23.87
N ASP A 636 24.60 26.21 -22.95
CA ASP A 636 25.45 27.09 -22.14
C ASP A 636 26.15 26.35 -20.97
N SER A 637 26.82 25.27 -21.34
CA SER A 637 27.68 24.47 -20.47
C SER A 637 28.84 25.27 -19.90
N SER A 638 29.32 26.30 -20.60
CA SER A 638 30.45 27.12 -20.15
C SER A 638 30.10 27.94 -18.91
N ASN A 639 28.86 28.44 -18.84
CA ASN A 639 28.35 29.15 -17.66
C ASN A 639 27.52 28.26 -16.71
N ASN A 640 27.32 26.98 -17.02
CA ASN A 640 26.40 26.08 -16.32
C ASN A 640 24.96 26.63 -16.26
N VAL A 641 24.49 27.25 -17.33
CA VAL A 641 23.15 27.83 -17.40
C VAL A 641 22.23 26.93 -18.22
N LEU A 642 21.03 26.68 -17.70
CA LEU A 642 19.94 26.06 -18.44
C LEU A 642 18.75 27.01 -18.49
N SER A 643 18.13 27.15 -19.65
CA SER A 643 16.94 27.98 -19.80
C SER A 643 15.90 27.35 -20.72
N PHE A 644 14.65 27.34 -20.29
CA PHE A 644 13.53 26.79 -21.05
C PHE A 644 12.21 27.49 -20.77
N LEU A 645 11.24 27.26 -21.63
CA LEU A 645 9.85 27.68 -21.49
C LEU A 645 9.01 26.49 -21.05
N ARG A 646 8.00 26.78 -20.22
CA ARG A 646 6.86 25.92 -19.92
C ARG A 646 5.60 26.56 -20.49
N PHE A 647 4.72 25.74 -21.06
CA PHE A 647 3.46 26.19 -21.66
C PHE A 647 2.27 25.46 -21.04
N GLY A 648 1.19 26.21 -20.82
CA GLY A 648 -0.07 25.68 -20.33
C GLY A 648 -1.04 25.38 -21.48
N ALA A 649 -1.97 24.46 -21.24
CA ALA A 649 -3.07 24.18 -22.17
C ALA A 649 -3.99 25.39 -22.39
N ASP A 650 -3.95 26.37 -21.48
CA ASP A 650 -4.66 27.65 -21.51
C ASP A 650 -3.90 28.76 -22.27
N GLY A 651 -2.69 28.47 -22.78
CA GLY A 651 -1.82 29.44 -23.44
C GLY A 651 -0.89 30.21 -22.49
N SER A 652 -0.93 29.93 -21.18
CA SER A 652 0.03 30.51 -20.23
C SER A 652 1.47 30.09 -20.55
N VAL A 653 2.43 30.96 -20.25
CA VAL A 653 3.87 30.71 -20.49
C VAL A 653 4.71 31.14 -19.30
N LEU A 654 5.73 30.34 -18.99
CA LEU A 654 6.71 30.61 -17.95
C LEU A 654 8.11 30.36 -18.51
N ALA A 655 9.02 31.32 -18.37
CA ALA A 655 10.43 31.15 -18.67
C ALA A 655 11.20 30.80 -17.41
N CYS A 656 11.88 29.65 -17.40
CA CYS A 656 12.65 29.15 -16.28
C CYS A 656 14.13 29.19 -16.62
N VAL A 657 14.93 29.86 -15.80
CA VAL A 657 16.37 30.02 -15.99
C VAL A 657 17.10 29.56 -14.73
N PHE A 658 18.12 28.73 -14.91
CA PHE A 658 18.89 28.14 -13.83
C PHE A 658 20.36 28.47 -14.02
N ASN A 659 20.97 29.10 -13.01
CA ASN A 659 22.40 29.28 -12.94
C ASN A 659 22.97 28.28 -11.94
N PHE A 660 23.59 27.21 -12.44
CA PHE A 660 24.24 26.21 -11.59
C PHE A 660 25.72 26.51 -11.34
N ALA A 661 26.24 27.66 -11.76
CA ALA A 661 27.57 28.11 -11.37
C ALA A 661 27.57 28.75 -9.98
N GLY A 662 28.73 28.74 -9.32
CA GLY A 662 28.95 29.45 -8.05
C GLY A 662 29.13 30.96 -8.20
N THR A 663 28.92 31.51 -9.40
CA THR A 663 29.19 32.91 -9.75
C THR A 663 27.96 33.57 -10.36
N GLU A 664 27.76 34.84 -10.02
CA GLU A 664 26.72 35.69 -10.61
C GLU A 664 27.03 36.00 -12.09
N LEU A 665 25.98 36.10 -12.91
CA LEU A 665 26.07 36.62 -14.28
C LEU A 665 25.26 37.92 -14.38
N THR A 666 25.95 39.07 -14.37
CA THR A 666 25.35 40.40 -14.23
C THR A 666 24.69 40.96 -15.48
N ARG A 667 24.94 40.35 -16.65
CA ARG A 667 24.50 40.83 -17.97
C ARG A 667 24.15 39.68 -18.89
N TYR A 668 23.38 38.71 -18.39
CA TYR A 668 22.97 37.56 -19.16
C TYR A 668 21.82 37.94 -20.11
N ARG A 669 21.92 37.62 -21.40
CA ARG A 669 20.84 37.87 -22.35
C ARG A 669 20.02 36.61 -22.56
N LEU A 670 18.73 36.69 -22.31
CA LEU A 670 17.79 35.58 -22.43
C LEU A 670 16.83 35.83 -23.60
N GLY A 671 16.76 34.90 -24.56
CA GLY A 671 15.77 34.92 -25.63
C GLY A 671 14.37 34.57 -25.09
N LEU A 672 13.35 35.36 -25.47
CA LEU A 672 11.97 35.24 -24.98
C LEU A 672 10.97 35.26 -26.15
N PRO A 673 9.80 34.62 -26.02
CA PRO A 673 8.83 34.50 -27.11
C PRO A 673 8.18 35.85 -27.49
N THR A 674 8.13 36.80 -26.55
CA THR A 674 7.49 38.11 -26.74
C THR A 674 8.31 39.22 -26.07
N ALA A 675 8.29 40.41 -26.68
CA ALA A 675 8.76 41.64 -26.05
C ALA A 675 7.77 42.09 -24.95
N GLY A 676 8.15 43.10 -24.17
CA GLY A 676 7.33 43.65 -23.09
C GLY A 676 7.86 43.32 -21.71
N THR A 677 7.03 43.51 -20.69
CA THR A 677 7.42 43.31 -19.29
C THR A 677 7.23 41.86 -18.89
N TRP A 678 8.23 41.29 -18.24
CA TRP A 678 8.18 39.96 -17.64
C TRP A 678 8.41 40.09 -16.14
N ARG A 679 7.51 39.53 -15.34
CA ARG A 679 7.55 39.54 -13.88
C ARG A 679 8.41 38.39 -13.37
N GLU A 680 9.31 38.68 -12.43
CA GLU A 680 10.04 37.67 -11.66
C GLU A 680 9.12 37.07 -10.59
N VAL A 681 8.68 35.82 -10.81
CA VAL A 681 7.76 35.12 -9.90
C VAL A 681 8.48 34.24 -8.89
N ILE A 682 9.62 33.68 -9.28
CA ILE A 682 10.53 32.95 -8.39
C ILE A 682 11.92 33.51 -8.61
N ASN A 683 12.60 33.78 -7.50
CA ASN A 683 14.04 33.97 -7.43
C ASN A 683 14.53 33.25 -6.17
N SER A 684 15.19 32.11 -6.36
CA SER A 684 15.64 31.28 -5.24
C SER A 684 16.77 31.91 -4.42
N ASP A 685 17.34 33.03 -4.85
CA ASP A 685 18.34 33.81 -4.10
C ASP A 685 17.73 34.96 -3.28
N ALA A 686 16.41 35.12 -3.28
CA ALA A 686 15.77 36.16 -2.48
C ALA A 686 16.11 36.04 -0.98
N THR A 687 16.27 37.19 -0.31
CA THR A 687 16.66 37.25 1.12
C THR A 687 15.65 36.59 2.05
N VAL A 688 14.38 36.53 1.64
CA VAL A 688 13.32 35.80 2.36
C VAL A 688 13.58 34.30 2.48
N TYR A 689 14.37 33.73 1.56
CA TYR A 689 14.84 32.35 1.58
C TYR A 689 16.26 32.22 2.15
N HIS A 690 16.78 33.30 2.74
CA HIS A 690 18.17 33.44 3.18
C HIS A 690 19.19 33.30 2.03
N GLY A 691 18.82 33.71 0.82
CA GLY A 691 19.79 33.96 -0.26
C GLY A 691 20.47 35.32 -0.14
N SER A 692 21.33 35.65 -1.10
CA SER A 692 22.11 36.89 -1.09
C SER A 692 21.32 38.13 -1.52
N GLY A 693 20.11 37.95 -2.05
CA GLY A 693 19.23 39.03 -2.48
C GLY A 693 19.55 39.59 -3.87
N ILE A 694 20.38 38.89 -4.64
CA ILE A 694 20.67 39.26 -6.02
C ILE A 694 19.46 38.90 -6.89
N GLY A 695 19.12 39.72 -7.87
CA GLY A 695 17.97 39.48 -8.73
C GLY A 695 17.66 40.67 -9.64
N ASN A 696 16.46 40.64 -10.21
CA ASN A 696 16.05 41.62 -11.23
C ASN A 696 15.09 42.68 -10.71
N LEU A 697 15.02 42.88 -9.38
CA LEU A 697 14.14 43.86 -8.74
C LEU A 697 12.65 43.68 -9.11
N GLY A 698 12.24 42.43 -9.36
CA GLY A 698 10.84 42.02 -9.57
C GLY A 698 10.34 42.01 -11.02
N VAL A 699 11.01 42.70 -11.95
CA VAL A 699 10.60 42.77 -13.35
C VAL A 699 11.79 42.89 -14.30
N VAL A 700 11.67 42.33 -15.51
CA VAL A 700 12.61 42.53 -16.61
C VAL A 700 11.87 42.99 -17.86
N HIS A 701 12.53 43.77 -18.71
CA HIS A 701 11.94 44.27 -19.95
C HIS A 701 12.59 43.59 -21.15
N ALA A 702 11.80 42.81 -21.87
CA ALA A 702 12.19 42.21 -23.14
C ALA A 702 12.01 43.23 -24.27
N THR A 703 13.06 43.40 -25.06
CA THR A 703 13.09 44.25 -26.26
C THR A 703 13.00 43.39 -27.52
N ASP A 704 12.65 43.99 -28.66
CA ASP A 704 12.64 43.36 -29.99
C ASP A 704 14.05 43.10 -30.55
N GLU A 705 14.97 42.63 -29.69
CA GLU A 705 16.33 42.23 -30.05
C GLU A 705 16.38 40.68 -30.09
N PRO A 706 16.47 40.06 -31.28
CA PRO A 706 16.46 38.61 -31.39
C PRO A 706 17.66 37.95 -30.71
N TRP A 707 17.42 36.89 -29.96
CA TRP A 707 18.46 36.10 -29.27
C TRP A 707 18.00 34.65 -29.07
N HIS A 708 18.93 33.69 -29.04
CA HIS A 708 18.63 32.25 -28.91
C HIS A 708 17.53 31.73 -29.88
N GLY A 709 17.46 32.28 -31.09
CA GLY A 709 16.43 31.93 -32.07
C GLY A 709 15.01 32.42 -31.74
N ARG A 710 14.86 33.36 -30.79
CA ARG A 710 13.59 33.98 -30.39
C ARG A 710 13.50 35.43 -30.88
N PRO A 711 12.27 35.97 -31.06
CA PRO A 711 12.08 37.32 -31.63
C PRO A 711 12.44 38.44 -30.65
N ALA A 712 12.38 38.20 -29.34
CA ALA A 712 12.68 39.18 -28.30
C ALA A 712 13.74 38.65 -27.33
N SER A 713 14.34 39.54 -26.56
CA SER A 713 15.23 39.18 -25.46
C SER A 713 15.27 40.22 -24.35
N ALA A 714 15.59 39.77 -23.14
CA ALA A 714 15.83 40.62 -21.99
C ALA A 714 17.26 40.43 -21.47
N GLN A 715 17.87 41.51 -20.98
CA GLN A 715 19.11 41.43 -20.22
C GLN A 715 18.75 41.28 -18.74
N ILE A 716 19.22 40.21 -18.12
CA ILE A 716 18.90 39.82 -16.75
C ILE A 716 20.17 39.59 -15.94
N VAL A 717 20.03 39.72 -14.63
CA VAL A 717 21.00 39.26 -13.65
C VAL A 717 20.61 37.84 -13.23
N LEU A 718 21.56 36.91 -13.30
CA LEU A 718 21.40 35.56 -12.76
C LEU A 718 22.22 35.43 -11.48
N PRO A 719 21.56 35.30 -10.31
CA PRO A 719 22.26 35.07 -9.04
C PRO A 719 23.08 33.77 -9.07
N PRO A 720 24.15 33.66 -8.25
CA PRO A 720 24.94 32.44 -8.18
C PRO A 720 24.10 31.28 -7.60
N THR A 721 24.20 30.08 -8.19
CA THR A 721 23.52 28.87 -7.70
C THR A 721 22.04 29.13 -7.42
N SER A 722 21.31 29.54 -8.45
CA SER A 722 19.93 30.00 -8.32
C SER A 722 19.03 29.58 -9.48
N ALA A 723 17.72 29.71 -9.25
CA ALA A 723 16.68 29.62 -10.26
C ALA A 723 15.87 30.92 -10.29
N VAL A 724 15.61 31.42 -11.49
CA VAL A 724 14.76 32.58 -11.78
C VAL A 724 13.65 32.15 -12.73
N TRP A 725 12.40 32.38 -12.35
CA TRP A 725 11.24 32.15 -13.23
C TRP A 725 10.56 33.47 -13.56
N LEU A 726 10.19 33.62 -14.82
CA LEU A 726 9.61 34.83 -15.38
C LEU A 726 8.29 34.50 -16.08
N GLU A 727 7.23 35.27 -15.83
CA GLU A 727 5.98 35.22 -16.60
C GLU A 727 5.71 36.57 -17.26
N PRO A 728 5.02 36.66 -18.41
CA PRO A 728 4.61 37.94 -18.98
C PRO A 728 3.75 38.72 -17.96
N ALA A 729 3.99 40.02 -17.81
CA ALA A 729 3.08 40.88 -17.09
C ALA A 729 1.87 41.22 -17.98
N ASP A 730 0.67 41.18 -17.40
CA ASP A 730 -0.58 41.58 -18.07
C ASP A 730 -0.56 43.01 -18.61
#